data_AF-A0AAD1WDD0-F1
#
_entry.id   AF-A0AAD1WDD0-F1
#
_cell.length_a   1.000
_cell.length_b   1.000
_cell.length_c   1.000
_cell.angle_alpha   90.00
_cell.angle_beta   90.00
_cell.angle_gamma   90.00
#
_symmetry.space_group_name_H-M   'P 1'
#
loop_
_entity.id
_entity.type
_entity.pdbx_description
1 polymer ?
#
loop_
_entity_poly.entity_id
_entity_poly.type
_entity_poly.pdbx_seq_one_letter_code
_entity_poly.pdbx_strand_id
1 'polypeptide(L)'
;MEPPFKKAKLGVSADIKVLIRLGDAFTRTDGNTICPVIKAENSIRVLCNLRNKLFKDILREASEGIGLRQFNINMRSQRCHSVTNSNIFIECEVSQNVTDDKLKRFTELLTDVVRKKSEVKHILIDKVEDYEIIPQPIISETDIELYKLELCYKALCDIPEDRKQDALNIAKKTISNTIEDLKDHYTKIAVLSQNGKGKSFFLNLLFLMTSDNEEEYKENNKNLKQPQDICGNPKMKDIMEAKEDFLNLPDVVREFIRSHPNDTDDVKTVLKTVYQELRLVNTEDVENSNTSFSSIPRYFTEGSRIKIEPYLLAQKSLHKSYESTTKCIIHLRYGTVYQLKVEYFEAEELQTQLFELVSLIREDAVTHGINKTVKDKSCECLKTRFALLTNNGVSNINENFLHKFKKYEDIALSEDVKRFAGKTELYVGSGKNSVSDRLALQANLKRLTSPQDADNCENLDWKHRVAAVKEIVVYIPSKILYGGKEILEMPGTDDSDPLAMDFIQKALDSVDSIFVMSEFAFKIAEREVKEILLNSEFIKAWKKYPKFYSLMFLAYPEKDTNFQFGENNKDKIKNLLKQEESKRSLETEELCKLLDLHTLSTDMDKSIFTSYVLPVLHTSILMQEGPPHRVISKNMDFLDHTGINSFLIHLDKFVAFKQSESIVKVKEYLNKLNKKVATGPRSEEAMLVLMLLKNKE
;
A
#
# COMPACT_ATOMS: atom_id res chain seq x y z
N MET A 1 69.75 -52.73 2.91
CA MET A 1 68.95 -52.32 4.09
C MET A 1 68.84 -50.80 4.05
N GLU A 2 67.70 -50.31 3.58
CA GLU A 2 67.28 -48.92 3.79
C GLU A 2 66.18 -48.92 4.86
N PRO A 3 66.12 -47.92 5.75
CA PRO A 3 65.19 -47.92 6.86
C PRO A 3 63.75 -47.62 6.40
N PRO A 4 62.73 -48.13 7.12
CA PRO A 4 61.35 -47.93 6.74
C PRO A 4 60.94 -46.46 6.93
N PHE A 5 60.17 -45.95 5.97
CA PHE A 5 59.52 -44.64 6.02
C PHE A 5 58.80 -44.44 7.36
N LYS A 6 59.26 -43.45 8.13
CA LYS A 6 58.52 -42.92 9.28
C LYS A 6 57.14 -42.50 8.80
N LYS A 7 56.09 -43.08 9.37
CA LYS A 7 54.73 -42.52 9.36
C LYS A 7 54.82 -41.05 9.76
N ALA A 8 54.64 -40.15 8.79
CA ALA A 8 54.34 -38.77 9.10
C ALA A 8 53.06 -38.76 9.94
N LYS A 9 53.15 -38.21 11.15
CA LYS A 9 51.99 -37.88 11.97
C LYS A 9 51.06 -37.03 11.10
N LEU A 10 49.86 -37.54 10.82
CA LEU A 10 48.68 -36.75 10.47
C LEU A 10 48.40 -35.84 11.67
N GLY A 11 49.09 -34.70 11.69
CA GLY A 11 48.85 -33.61 12.62
C GLY A 11 48.02 -32.55 11.90
N VAL A 12 46.93 -32.16 12.57
CA VAL A 12 45.94 -31.14 12.19
C VAL A 12 44.94 -31.64 11.14
N SER A 13 43.78 -32.14 11.61
CA SER A 13 42.56 -32.08 10.80
C SER A 13 42.33 -30.60 10.50
N ALA A 14 42.53 -30.18 9.26
CA ALA A 14 42.03 -28.88 8.85
C ALA A 14 40.53 -28.90 9.07
N ASP A 15 40.02 -28.08 10.00
CA ASP A 15 38.59 -27.92 10.20
C ASP A 15 38.00 -27.49 8.85
N ILE A 16 37.21 -28.38 8.26
CA ILE A 16 36.53 -28.11 7.01
C ILE A 16 35.50 -27.04 7.32
N LYS A 17 35.59 -25.90 6.64
CA LYS A 17 34.61 -24.82 6.77
C LYS A 17 33.48 -25.06 5.79
N VAL A 18 32.25 -24.94 6.27
CA VAL A 18 31.05 -24.92 5.43
C VAL A 18 30.46 -23.53 5.50
N LEU A 19 30.15 -22.95 4.34
CA LEU A 19 29.52 -21.65 4.21
C LEU A 19 28.06 -21.82 3.79
N ILE A 20 27.16 -21.26 4.59
CA ILE A 20 25.72 -21.31 4.36
C ILE A 20 25.22 -19.88 4.16
N ARG A 21 24.52 -19.63 3.05
CA ARG A 21 23.82 -18.38 2.80
C ARG A 21 22.37 -18.51 3.23
N LEU A 22 21.90 -17.57 4.03
CA LEU A 22 20.50 -17.38 4.36
C LEU A 22 19.98 -16.07 3.77
N GLY A 23 18.76 -16.11 3.28
CA GLY A 23 18.04 -14.93 2.79
C GLY A 23 16.54 -15.09 2.96
N ASP A 24 15.83 -13.98 2.75
CA ASP A 24 14.38 -14.00 2.63
C ASP A 24 14.00 -14.66 1.30
N ALA A 25 13.07 -15.60 1.34
CA ALA A 25 12.53 -16.17 0.11
C ALA A 25 11.44 -15.23 -0.44
N PHE A 26 11.55 -14.91 -1.73
CA PHE A 26 10.44 -14.29 -2.45
C PHE A 26 9.26 -15.25 -2.52
N THR A 27 8.06 -14.74 -2.23
CA THR A 27 6.80 -15.48 -2.35
C THR A 27 6.11 -15.12 -3.67
N ARG A 28 5.05 -15.85 -4.01
CA ARG A 28 4.16 -15.50 -5.13
C ARG A 28 2.80 -15.13 -4.60
N THR A 29 2.20 -14.08 -5.15
CA THR A 29 0.83 -13.69 -4.89
C THR A 29 -0.14 -14.65 -5.55
N ASP A 30 -1.44 -14.52 -5.27
CA ASP A 30 -2.46 -15.42 -5.84
C ASP A 30 -2.63 -15.25 -7.36
N GLY A 31 -2.16 -14.13 -7.91
CA GLY A 31 -2.02 -13.96 -9.36
C GLY A 31 -0.72 -14.54 -9.94
N ASN A 32 0.00 -15.37 -9.17
CA ASN A 32 1.27 -16.00 -9.54
C ASN A 32 2.41 -15.00 -9.83
N THR A 33 2.31 -13.77 -9.33
CA THR A 33 3.35 -12.74 -9.45
C THR A 33 4.33 -12.85 -8.30
N ILE A 34 5.64 -12.85 -8.56
CA ILE A 34 6.65 -12.78 -7.50
C ILE A 34 6.47 -11.48 -6.71
N CYS A 35 6.29 -11.56 -5.40
CA CYS A 35 6.11 -10.40 -4.56
C CYS A 35 7.47 -9.74 -4.24
N PRO A 36 7.71 -8.47 -4.65
CA PRO A 36 9.01 -7.83 -4.42
C PRO A 36 9.16 -7.29 -3.00
N VAL A 37 8.12 -7.36 -2.15
CA VAL A 37 8.09 -6.81 -0.79
C VAL A 37 7.84 -7.92 0.22
N ILE A 38 8.50 -7.85 1.39
CA ILE A 38 8.26 -8.74 2.53
C ILE A 38 8.00 -7.90 3.79
N LYS A 39 7.14 -8.39 4.68
CA LYS A 39 6.95 -7.76 5.99
C LYS A 39 8.19 -7.91 6.86
N ALA A 40 8.48 -6.92 7.70
CA ALA A 40 9.66 -6.93 8.57
C ALA A 40 9.66 -8.13 9.54
N GLU A 41 8.50 -8.44 10.12
CA GLU A 41 8.30 -9.60 11.02
C GLU A 41 8.56 -10.96 10.35
N ASN A 42 8.31 -11.05 9.04
CA ASN A 42 8.48 -12.27 8.25
C ASN A 42 9.94 -12.47 7.79
N SER A 43 10.84 -11.52 8.03
CA SER A 43 12.20 -11.52 7.48
C SER A 43 13.24 -12.18 8.39
N ILE A 44 14.02 -13.12 7.84
CA ILE A 44 15.17 -13.73 8.54
C ILE A 44 16.27 -12.71 8.82
N ARG A 45 16.38 -11.68 7.97
CA ARG A 45 17.37 -10.60 8.12
C ARG A 45 17.00 -9.68 9.27
N VAL A 46 15.72 -9.37 9.42
CA VAL A 46 15.22 -8.61 10.57
C VAL A 46 15.37 -9.43 11.85
N LEU A 47 15.07 -10.74 11.82
CA LEU A 47 15.29 -11.63 12.96
C LEU A 47 16.76 -11.66 13.40
N CYS A 48 17.69 -11.82 12.45
CA CYS A 48 19.12 -11.81 12.70
C CYS A 48 19.59 -10.48 13.33
N ASN A 49 19.12 -9.34 12.80
CA ASN A 49 19.54 -8.01 13.25
C ASN A 49 18.91 -7.60 14.59
N LEU A 50 17.59 -7.74 14.74
CA LEU A 50 16.86 -7.24 15.90
C LEU A 50 16.80 -8.26 17.04
N ARG A 51 16.88 -9.57 16.74
CA ARG A 51 16.76 -10.65 17.73
C ARG A 51 17.90 -11.67 17.60
N ASN A 52 19.14 -11.19 17.44
CA ASN A 52 20.34 -12.02 17.25
C ASN A 52 20.51 -13.17 18.27
N LYS A 53 20.15 -12.94 19.55
CA LYS A 53 20.20 -14.00 20.58
C LYS A 53 19.28 -15.18 20.21
N LEU A 54 18.02 -14.89 19.87
CA LEU A 54 17.06 -15.91 19.42
C LEU A 54 17.55 -16.58 18.14
N PHE A 55 18.07 -15.81 17.18
CA PHE A 55 18.62 -16.36 15.93
C PHE A 55 19.76 -17.36 16.19
N LYS A 56 20.71 -17.02 17.07
CA LYS A 56 21.80 -17.93 17.47
C LYS A 56 21.30 -19.17 18.20
N ASP A 57 20.28 -19.05 19.04
CA ASP A 57 19.66 -20.19 19.72
C ASP A 57 18.97 -21.12 18.72
N ILE A 58 18.29 -20.58 17.71
CA ILE A 58 17.69 -21.33 16.61
C ILE A 58 18.76 -22.10 15.82
N LEU A 59 19.88 -21.44 15.45
CA LEU A 59 20.98 -22.08 14.75
C LEU A 59 21.60 -23.23 15.57
N ARG A 60 21.78 -23.02 16.87
CA ARG A 60 22.30 -24.05 17.77
C ARG A 60 21.39 -25.27 17.79
N GLU A 61 20.08 -25.07 18.00
CA GLU A 61 19.09 -26.16 18.04
C GLU A 61 19.01 -26.92 16.70
N ALA A 62 18.94 -26.21 15.57
CA ALA A 62 18.90 -26.84 14.25
C ALA A 62 20.18 -27.65 13.93
N SER A 63 21.31 -27.31 14.55
CA SER A 63 22.59 -27.97 14.36
C SER A 63 22.84 -29.19 15.27
N GLU A 64 21.98 -29.40 16.27
CA GLU A 64 22.14 -30.51 17.21
C GLU A 64 22.11 -31.86 16.48
N GLY A 65 23.17 -32.66 16.66
CA GLY A 65 23.31 -33.96 16.01
C GLY A 65 23.74 -33.93 14.52
N ILE A 66 23.87 -32.75 13.90
CA ILE A 66 24.33 -32.60 12.50
C ILE A 66 25.87 -32.57 12.42
N GLY A 67 26.53 -32.03 13.45
CA GLY A 67 27.99 -31.89 13.50
C GLY A 67 28.52 -30.54 13.00
N LEU A 68 27.64 -29.57 12.76
CA LEU A 68 27.98 -28.17 12.54
C LEU A 68 28.23 -27.50 13.90
N ARG A 69 29.35 -26.80 14.05
CA ARG A 69 29.76 -26.11 15.29
C ARG A 69 30.33 -24.74 14.95
N GLN A 70 30.46 -23.88 15.96
CA GLN A 70 31.07 -22.56 15.86
C GLN A 70 30.54 -21.71 14.70
N PHE A 71 29.46 -20.97 14.95
CA PHE A 71 28.82 -20.11 13.95
C PHE A 71 29.44 -18.73 13.93
N ASN A 72 30.12 -18.39 12.84
CA ASN A 72 30.49 -17.01 12.55
C ASN A 72 29.47 -16.42 11.54
N ILE A 73 28.71 -15.43 11.98
CA ILE A 73 27.60 -14.85 11.22
C ILE A 73 28.06 -13.51 10.63
N ASN A 74 28.08 -13.43 9.30
CA ASN A 74 28.48 -12.25 8.55
C ASN A 74 27.30 -11.78 7.70
N MET A 75 26.94 -10.49 7.77
CA MET A 75 25.97 -9.90 6.85
C MET A 75 26.70 -9.11 5.77
N ARG A 76 26.40 -9.38 4.50
CA ARG A 76 27.01 -8.67 3.37
C ARG A 76 25.94 -8.14 2.42
N SER A 77 26.11 -6.90 1.96
CA SER A 77 25.20 -6.21 1.04
C SER A 77 25.90 -5.87 -0.29
N GLN A 78 25.14 -5.90 -1.38
CA GLN A 78 25.65 -5.57 -2.72
C GLN A 78 25.88 -4.06 -2.90
N ARG A 79 25.13 -3.24 -2.15
CA ARG A 79 25.24 -1.78 -2.11
C ARG A 79 25.77 -1.37 -0.73
N CYS A 80 26.79 -0.52 -0.68
CA CYS A 80 27.32 0.02 0.57
C CYS A 80 26.19 0.71 1.37
N HIS A 81 26.06 0.34 2.64
CA HIS A 81 25.29 1.01 3.69
C HIS A 81 23.78 0.72 3.86
N SER A 82 23.16 -0.26 3.18
CA SER A 82 21.78 -0.67 3.55
C SER A 82 21.72 -2.11 4.08
N VAL A 83 21.51 -2.25 5.40
CA VAL A 83 21.25 -3.52 6.11
C VAL A 83 20.00 -4.24 5.56
N THR A 84 19.10 -3.51 4.91
CA THR A 84 17.85 -4.02 4.31
C THR A 84 18.02 -4.72 2.96
N ASN A 85 19.24 -4.89 2.44
CA ASN A 85 19.55 -5.60 1.18
C ASN A 85 20.67 -6.64 1.33
N SER A 86 20.99 -7.06 2.55
CA SER A 86 22.11 -7.99 2.79
C SER A 86 21.69 -9.46 2.76
N ASN A 87 22.57 -10.36 2.31
CA ASN A 87 22.48 -11.77 2.66
C ASN A 87 23.18 -12.05 3.98
N ILE A 88 22.70 -13.06 4.70
CA ILE A 88 23.37 -13.58 5.90
C ILE A 88 24.24 -14.76 5.44
N PHE A 89 25.50 -14.76 5.86
CA PHE A 89 26.44 -15.84 5.63
C PHE A 89 26.87 -16.43 6.97
N ILE A 90 26.76 -17.74 7.09
CA ILE A 90 27.13 -18.49 8.29
C ILE A 90 28.31 -19.38 7.91
N GLU A 91 29.47 -19.02 8.42
CA GLU A 91 30.62 -19.92 8.41
C GLU A 91 30.48 -20.88 9.60
N CYS A 92 30.47 -22.17 9.31
CA CYS A 92 30.41 -23.24 10.29
C CYS A 92 31.71 -24.02 10.25
N GLU A 93 32.26 -24.34 11.42
CA GLU A 93 33.29 -25.37 11.55
C GLU A 93 32.65 -26.75 11.64
N VAL A 94 33.31 -27.73 11.07
CA VAL A 94 32.75 -29.08 10.96
C VAL A 94 33.75 -30.11 11.46
N SER A 95 33.31 -30.93 12.43
CA SER A 95 34.18 -31.93 13.06
C SER A 95 34.54 -33.11 12.15
N GLN A 96 33.80 -33.33 11.05
CA GLN A 96 33.98 -34.38 10.05
C GLN A 96 33.39 -33.90 8.71
N ASN A 97 33.72 -34.55 7.58
CA ASN A 97 33.03 -34.28 6.30
C ASN A 97 31.51 -34.42 6.49
N VAL A 98 30.79 -33.32 6.37
CA VAL A 98 29.32 -33.30 6.39
C VAL A 98 28.82 -33.69 5.01
N THR A 99 28.01 -34.74 4.96
CA THR A 99 27.37 -35.22 3.72
C THR A 99 26.28 -34.25 3.29
N ASP A 100 25.94 -34.24 1.99
CA ASP A 100 24.86 -33.41 1.49
C ASP A 100 23.50 -33.76 2.13
N ASP A 101 23.28 -35.03 2.50
CA ASP A 101 22.10 -35.46 3.26
C ASP A 101 22.02 -34.79 4.64
N LYS A 102 23.14 -34.63 5.34
CA LYS A 102 23.19 -33.95 6.63
C LYS A 102 22.91 -32.46 6.48
N LEU A 103 23.38 -31.82 5.40
CA LEU A 103 23.06 -30.42 5.10
C LEU A 103 21.59 -30.24 4.75
N LYS A 104 21.03 -31.13 3.94
CA LYS A 104 19.60 -31.11 3.62
C LYS A 104 18.75 -31.28 4.89
N ARG A 105 19.14 -32.19 5.78
CA ARG A 105 18.47 -32.33 7.09
C ARG A 105 18.61 -31.07 7.95
N PHE A 106 19.77 -30.41 7.92
CA PHE A 106 19.95 -29.12 8.60
C PHE A 106 19.04 -28.03 8.03
N THR A 107 18.90 -27.91 6.72
CA THR A 107 18.03 -26.89 6.11
C THR A 107 16.55 -27.12 6.45
N GLU A 108 16.11 -28.38 6.45
CA GLU A 108 14.75 -28.78 6.89
C GLU A 108 14.53 -28.42 8.37
N LEU A 109 15.42 -28.86 9.26
CA LEU A 109 15.33 -28.55 10.70
C LEU A 109 15.41 -27.05 10.98
N LEU A 110 16.29 -26.32 10.30
CA LEU A 110 16.42 -24.88 10.48
C LEU A 110 15.11 -24.18 10.09
N THR A 111 14.51 -24.56 8.96
CA THR A 111 13.22 -24.00 8.51
C THR A 111 12.13 -24.27 9.56
N ASP A 112 12.05 -25.48 10.09
CA ASP A 112 11.05 -25.87 11.09
C ASP A 112 11.23 -25.11 12.41
N VAL A 113 12.46 -25.04 12.94
CA VAL A 113 12.76 -24.36 14.20
C VAL A 113 12.51 -22.85 14.06
N VAL A 114 12.90 -22.24 12.93
CA VAL A 114 12.61 -20.82 12.67
C VAL A 114 11.10 -20.56 12.67
N ARG A 115 10.30 -21.35 11.95
CA ARG A 115 8.83 -21.21 11.91
C ARG A 115 8.16 -21.42 13.26
N LYS A 116 8.70 -22.31 14.09
CA LYS A 116 8.16 -22.60 15.42
C LYS A 116 8.48 -21.51 16.44
N LYS A 117 9.65 -20.86 16.33
CA LYS A 117 10.16 -19.92 17.35
C LYS A 117 10.08 -18.45 16.94
N SER A 118 9.70 -18.16 15.70
CA SER A 118 9.62 -16.79 15.18
C SER A 118 8.46 -16.65 14.19
N GLU A 119 8.23 -15.42 13.75
CA GLU A 119 7.19 -15.07 12.77
C GLU A 119 7.71 -15.21 11.32
N VAL A 120 8.97 -15.61 11.12
CA VAL A 120 9.58 -15.80 9.80
C VAL A 120 8.95 -17.01 9.09
N LYS A 121 8.37 -16.76 7.91
CA LYS A 121 7.58 -17.77 7.16
C LYS A 121 8.37 -18.48 6.06
N HIS A 122 9.11 -17.72 5.25
CA HIS A 122 9.77 -18.22 4.04
C HIS A 122 11.26 -17.83 4.01
N ILE A 123 12.12 -18.85 4.00
CA ILE A 123 13.58 -18.70 4.09
C ILE A 123 14.21 -19.39 2.90
N LEU A 124 15.23 -18.75 2.33
CA LEU A 124 16.11 -19.36 1.35
C LEU A 124 17.42 -19.76 2.04
N ILE A 125 17.80 -21.03 1.89
CA ILE A 125 18.97 -21.62 2.54
C ILE A 125 19.81 -22.33 1.48
N ASP A 126 21.02 -21.83 1.22
CA ASP A 126 21.93 -22.39 0.22
C ASP A 126 23.28 -22.72 0.85
N LYS A 127 23.86 -23.88 0.50
CA LYS A 127 25.29 -24.13 0.66
C LYS A 127 26.01 -23.40 -0.47
N VAL A 128 26.97 -22.54 -0.14
CA VAL A 128 27.71 -21.73 -1.12
C VAL A 128 29.21 -21.91 -0.94
N GLU A 129 29.97 -21.65 -2.00
CA GLU A 129 31.44 -21.72 -1.97
C GLU A 129 32.08 -20.35 -1.72
N ASP A 130 31.33 -19.28 -1.97
CA ASP A 130 31.77 -17.91 -1.84
C ASP A 130 30.70 -17.02 -1.20
N TYR A 131 30.97 -15.72 -1.20
CA TYR A 131 30.11 -14.70 -0.64
C TYR A 131 29.23 -14.03 -1.71
N GLU A 132 28.84 -14.75 -2.76
CA GLU A 132 27.95 -14.22 -3.80
C GLU A 132 26.59 -13.83 -3.21
N ILE A 133 26.22 -12.58 -3.45
CA ILE A 133 24.98 -11.96 -2.98
C ILE A 133 23.89 -12.18 -4.00
N ILE A 134 22.73 -12.61 -3.53
CA ILE A 134 21.53 -12.78 -4.35
C ILE A 134 20.51 -11.68 -4.04
N PRO A 135 19.61 -11.39 -4.99
CA PRO A 135 18.51 -10.47 -4.76
C PRO A 135 17.70 -10.83 -3.53
N GLN A 136 17.20 -9.82 -2.81
CA GLN A 136 16.35 -9.97 -1.65
C GLN A 136 15.06 -9.16 -1.84
N PRO A 137 13.91 -9.60 -1.29
CA PRO A 137 12.72 -8.77 -1.21
C PRO A 137 12.99 -7.46 -0.45
N ILE A 138 12.30 -6.41 -0.85
CA ILE A 138 12.32 -5.09 -0.21
C ILE A 138 11.61 -5.20 1.14
N ILE A 139 12.24 -4.70 2.19
CA ILE A 139 11.59 -4.48 3.49
C ILE A 139 11.41 -2.98 3.65
N SER A 140 10.17 -2.55 3.90
CA SER A 140 9.85 -1.15 4.15
C SER A 140 10.53 -0.66 5.44
N GLU A 141 11.16 0.51 5.39
CA GLU A 141 11.68 1.21 6.57
C GLU A 141 10.57 1.51 7.57
N THR A 142 9.39 1.86 7.05
CA THR A 142 8.19 2.10 7.87
C THR A 142 7.81 0.86 8.68
N ASP A 143 7.77 -0.29 8.00
CA ASP A 143 7.45 -1.59 8.61
C ASP A 143 8.52 -2.01 9.64
N ILE A 144 9.81 -1.79 9.35
CA ILE A 144 10.89 -2.05 10.30
C ILE A 144 10.72 -1.24 11.59
N GLU A 145 10.41 0.06 11.49
CA GLU A 145 10.22 0.88 12.70
C GLU A 145 8.95 0.50 13.47
N LEU A 146 7.86 0.12 12.77
CA LEU A 146 6.67 -0.44 13.40
C LEU A 146 6.98 -1.72 14.17
N TYR A 147 7.66 -2.67 13.52
CA TYR A 147 8.02 -3.94 14.13
C TYR A 147 8.97 -3.76 15.33
N LYS A 148 9.88 -2.78 15.29
CA LYS A 148 10.70 -2.42 16.46
C LYS A 148 9.84 -1.98 17.63
N LEU A 149 8.83 -1.15 17.40
CA LEU A 149 7.91 -0.72 18.45
C LEU A 149 7.10 -1.90 19.00
N GLU A 150 6.62 -2.79 18.15
CA GLU A 150 5.90 -4.00 18.55
C GLU A 150 6.77 -4.95 19.38
N LEU A 151 8.03 -5.16 18.99
CA LEU A 151 9.01 -5.92 19.78
C LEU A 151 9.30 -5.24 21.13
N CYS A 152 9.39 -3.92 21.17
CA CYS A 152 9.57 -3.19 22.43
C CYS A 152 8.35 -3.32 23.32
N TYR A 153 7.14 -3.24 22.76
CA TYR A 153 5.90 -3.44 23.50
C TYR A 153 5.83 -4.86 24.09
N LYS A 154 6.09 -5.90 23.27
CA LYS A 154 6.18 -7.30 23.72
C LYS A 154 7.19 -7.46 24.86
N ALA A 155 8.41 -6.92 24.69
CA ALA A 155 9.45 -6.99 25.71
C ALA A 155 9.07 -6.28 27.02
N LEU A 156 8.33 -5.16 26.97
CA LEU A 156 7.82 -4.50 28.17
C LEU A 156 6.71 -5.31 28.86
N CYS A 157 5.88 -6.03 28.10
CA CYS A 157 4.85 -6.90 28.64
C CYS A 157 5.43 -8.10 29.39
N ASP A 158 6.61 -8.59 28.98
CA ASP A 158 7.30 -9.71 29.62
C ASP A 158 8.02 -9.34 30.94
N ILE A 159 8.12 -8.03 31.26
CA ILE A 159 8.73 -7.59 32.53
C ILE A 159 7.78 -7.92 33.70
N PRO A 160 8.23 -8.69 34.70
CA PRO A 160 7.42 -9.02 35.88
C PRO A 160 6.96 -7.77 36.63
N GLU A 161 5.74 -7.80 37.17
CA GLU A 161 5.20 -6.67 37.93
C GLU A 161 6.00 -6.44 39.22
N ASP A 162 6.63 -5.26 39.34
CA ASP A 162 7.41 -4.83 40.50
C ASP A 162 7.04 -3.40 40.97
N ARG A 163 7.85 -2.82 41.87
CA ARG A 163 7.63 -1.46 42.43
C ARG A 163 7.63 -0.31 41.41
N LYS A 164 7.82 -0.56 40.10
CA LYS A 164 7.84 0.45 39.03
C LYS A 164 6.68 0.32 38.03
N GLN A 165 5.59 -0.35 38.45
CA GLN A 165 4.43 -0.66 37.60
C GLN A 165 3.80 0.56 36.90
N ASP A 166 3.67 1.70 37.57
CA ASP A 166 3.07 2.90 36.95
C ASP A 166 3.89 3.41 35.76
N ALA A 167 5.22 3.43 35.90
CA ALA A 167 6.11 3.89 34.84
C ALA A 167 6.12 2.91 33.64
N LEU A 168 6.06 1.61 33.91
CA LEU A 168 5.95 0.56 32.89
C LEU A 168 4.59 0.62 32.19
N ASN A 169 3.51 0.83 32.91
CA ASN A 169 2.16 0.97 32.35
C ASN A 169 2.05 2.21 31.46
N ILE A 170 2.63 3.35 31.86
CA ILE A 170 2.69 4.54 31.01
C ILE A 170 3.50 4.22 29.75
N ALA A 171 4.65 3.55 29.86
CA ALA A 171 5.47 3.18 28.69
C ALA A 171 4.72 2.25 27.72
N LYS A 172 4.08 1.19 28.24
CA LYS A 172 3.23 0.29 27.45
C LYS A 172 2.14 1.07 26.72
N LYS A 173 1.43 1.95 27.44
CA LYS A 173 0.38 2.80 26.87
C LYS A 173 0.92 3.76 25.80
N THR A 174 2.04 4.42 26.06
CA THR A 174 2.67 5.33 25.09
C THR A 174 3.08 4.60 23.81
N ILE A 175 3.72 3.44 23.91
CA ILE A 175 4.11 2.65 22.73
C ILE A 175 2.89 2.12 22.00
N SER A 176 1.90 1.56 22.72
CA SER A 176 0.64 1.06 22.13
C SER A 176 -0.07 2.16 21.35
N ASN A 177 -0.24 3.34 21.97
CA ASN A 177 -0.85 4.49 21.31
C ASN A 177 -0.04 4.94 20.10
N THR A 178 1.30 4.93 20.18
CA THR A 178 2.13 5.30 19.02
C THR A 178 2.00 4.29 17.89
N ILE A 179 1.92 2.99 18.18
CA ILE A 179 1.69 1.95 17.16
C ILE A 179 0.34 2.18 16.48
N GLU A 180 -0.71 2.44 17.27
CA GLU A 180 -2.04 2.77 16.75
C GLU A 180 -1.99 4.05 15.92
N ASP A 181 -1.36 5.12 16.42
CA ASP A 181 -1.21 6.39 15.71
C ASP A 181 -0.48 6.21 14.38
N LEU A 182 0.57 5.40 14.31
CA LEU A 182 1.31 5.13 13.07
C LEU A 182 0.53 4.28 12.07
N LYS A 183 -0.44 3.48 12.54
CA LYS A 183 -1.34 2.69 11.69
C LYS A 183 -2.55 3.51 11.21
N ASP A 184 -3.01 4.47 12.03
CA ASP A 184 -4.26 5.22 11.81
C ASP A 184 -4.02 6.66 11.27
N HIS A 185 -2.86 7.28 11.50
CA HIS A 185 -2.49 8.56 10.88
C HIS A 185 -1.80 8.31 9.55
N TYR A 186 -2.62 8.19 8.51
CA TYR A 186 -2.13 7.95 7.17
C TYR A 186 -1.29 9.11 6.63
N THR A 187 -0.15 8.79 6.04
CA THR A 187 0.48 9.67 5.05
C THR A 187 -0.35 9.59 3.78
N LYS A 188 -1.04 10.68 3.47
CA LYS A 188 -2.02 10.73 2.38
C LYS A 188 -1.36 11.09 1.06
N ILE A 189 -1.62 10.28 0.05
CA ILE A 189 -1.02 10.40 -1.27
C ILE A 189 -2.13 10.53 -2.32
N ALA A 190 -2.25 11.70 -2.94
CA ALA A 190 -3.20 11.89 -4.04
C ALA A 190 -2.61 11.37 -5.36
N VAL A 191 -3.37 10.55 -6.10
CA VAL A 191 -3.00 10.11 -7.44
C VAL A 191 -3.81 10.90 -8.46
N LEU A 192 -3.14 11.86 -9.08
CA LEU A 192 -3.66 12.67 -10.17
C LEU A 192 -3.21 12.11 -11.50
N SER A 193 -4.05 12.28 -12.52
CA SER A 193 -3.64 12.02 -13.90
C SER A 193 -3.62 13.36 -14.60
N GLN A 194 -2.58 13.59 -15.39
CA GLN A 194 -2.40 14.83 -16.14
C GLN A 194 -3.49 15.10 -17.19
N ASN A 195 -4.24 14.06 -17.57
CA ASN A 195 -5.38 14.12 -18.48
C ASN A 195 -6.66 13.60 -17.82
N GLY A 196 -6.70 13.47 -16.49
CA GLY A 196 -7.84 12.89 -15.77
C GLY A 196 -8.07 11.39 -16.00
N LYS A 197 -7.27 10.68 -16.83
CA LYS A 197 -7.54 9.30 -17.26
C LYS A 197 -6.38 8.32 -16.98
N GLY A 198 -6.69 7.03 -16.78
CA GLY A 198 -5.69 5.94 -16.83
C GLY A 198 -4.91 5.58 -15.55
N LYS A 199 -5.29 6.11 -14.37
CA LYS A 199 -4.58 5.92 -13.09
C LYS A 199 -4.67 4.51 -12.52
N SER A 200 -5.87 3.93 -12.59
CA SER A 200 -6.22 2.63 -12.00
C SER A 200 -5.38 1.49 -12.58
N PHE A 201 -4.89 1.60 -13.81
CA PHE A 201 -4.12 0.53 -14.47
C PHE A 201 -2.80 0.25 -13.73
N PHE A 202 -2.01 1.29 -13.46
CA PHE A 202 -0.78 1.16 -12.70
C PHE A 202 -1.04 0.66 -11.28
N LEU A 203 -2.05 1.23 -10.60
CA LEU A 203 -2.43 0.80 -9.24
C LEU A 203 -2.84 -0.66 -9.20
N ASN A 204 -3.60 -1.15 -10.19
CA ASN A 204 -3.97 -2.56 -10.29
C ASN A 204 -2.76 -3.49 -10.38
N LEU A 205 -1.78 -3.14 -11.22
CA LEU A 205 -0.55 -3.91 -11.32
C LEU A 205 0.22 -3.84 -10.01
N LEU A 206 0.41 -2.65 -9.45
CA LEU A 206 1.09 -2.42 -8.18
C LEU A 206 0.50 -3.25 -7.03
N PHE A 207 -0.83 -3.28 -6.89
CA PHE A 207 -1.53 -4.08 -5.89
C PHE A 207 -1.42 -5.57 -6.17
N LEU A 208 -1.49 -6.00 -7.44
CA LEU A 208 -1.27 -7.38 -7.83
C LEU A 208 0.12 -7.89 -7.39
N MET A 209 1.19 -7.13 -7.63
CA MET A 209 2.57 -7.53 -7.25
C MET A 209 2.82 -7.47 -5.74
N THR A 210 2.07 -6.66 -4.99
CA THR A 210 2.33 -6.41 -3.56
C THR A 210 1.28 -7.01 -2.62
N SER A 211 0.34 -7.78 -3.16
CA SER A 211 -0.68 -8.48 -2.38
C SER A 211 -0.09 -9.55 -1.47
N ASP A 212 -0.80 -9.86 -0.40
CA ASP A 212 -0.53 -11.05 0.40
C ASP A 212 -0.79 -12.31 -0.42
N ASN A 213 0.01 -13.35 -0.18
CA ASN A 213 -0.26 -14.67 -0.74
C ASN A 213 -1.33 -15.40 0.10
N GLU A 214 -1.94 -16.44 -0.44
CA GLU A 214 -2.99 -17.22 0.24
C GLU A 214 -2.62 -17.72 1.66
N GLU A 215 -1.37 -18.12 1.90
CA GLU A 215 -0.92 -18.58 3.23
C GLU A 215 -0.84 -17.40 4.22
N GLU A 216 -0.27 -16.27 3.78
CA GLU A 216 -0.23 -15.04 4.56
C GLU A 216 -1.63 -14.51 4.85
N TYR A 217 -2.51 -14.51 3.86
CA TYR A 217 -3.89 -14.06 3.97
C TYR A 217 -4.66 -14.87 5.01
N LYS A 218 -4.57 -16.20 4.97
CA LYS A 218 -5.22 -17.08 5.96
C LYS A 218 -4.68 -16.88 7.37
N GLU A 219 -3.35 -16.78 7.51
CA GLU A 219 -2.75 -16.62 8.84
C GLU A 219 -3.09 -15.26 9.45
N ASN A 220 -3.03 -14.18 8.66
CA ASN A 220 -3.39 -12.84 9.12
C ASN A 220 -4.85 -12.74 9.58
N ASN A 221 -5.73 -13.59 9.03
CA ASN A 221 -7.17 -13.57 9.31
C ASN A 221 -7.66 -14.77 10.13
N LYS A 222 -6.75 -15.56 10.72
CA LYS A 222 -7.09 -16.77 11.49
C LYS A 222 -8.02 -16.51 12.68
N ASN A 223 -7.86 -15.34 13.31
CA ASN A 223 -8.66 -14.92 14.46
C ASN A 223 -9.74 -13.89 14.09
N LEU A 224 -9.94 -13.62 12.79
CA LEU A 224 -10.91 -12.63 12.32
C LEU A 224 -12.32 -12.98 12.81
N LYS A 225 -12.95 -12.05 13.54
CA LYS A 225 -14.33 -12.17 14.02
C LYS A 225 -15.23 -11.37 13.11
N GLN A 226 -16.20 -12.03 12.47
CA GLN A 226 -17.21 -11.30 11.71
C GLN A 226 -18.18 -10.60 12.69
N PRO A 227 -18.87 -9.53 12.29
CA PRO A 227 -19.86 -8.87 13.14
C PRO A 227 -20.93 -9.79 13.74
N GLN A 228 -21.28 -10.88 13.04
CA GLN A 228 -22.20 -11.90 13.55
C GLN A 228 -21.62 -12.72 14.73
N ASP A 229 -20.30 -12.79 14.87
CA ASP A 229 -19.58 -13.60 15.86
C ASP A 229 -19.40 -12.86 17.20
N ILE A 230 -19.72 -11.55 17.25
CA ILE A 230 -19.69 -10.76 18.48
C ILE A 230 -20.60 -11.44 19.52
N CYS A 231 -20.16 -11.62 20.76
CA CYS A 231 -21.01 -12.23 21.79
C CYS A 231 -21.96 -11.20 22.43
N GLY A 232 -23.19 -11.59 22.73
CA GLY A 232 -24.16 -10.69 23.40
C GLY A 232 -24.55 -9.48 22.56
N ASN A 233 -24.79 -8.34 23.22
CA ASN A 233 -25.12 -7.05 22.60
C ASN A 233 -24.33 -5.92 23.31
N PRO A 234 -22.99 -5.90 23.20
CA PRO A 234 -22.17 -4.92 23.91
C PRO A 234 -22.44 -3.52 23.38
N LYS A 235 -22.22 -2.51 24.23
CA LYS A 235 -22.19 -1.12 23.78
C LYS A 235 -20.93 -0.84 22.98
N MET A 236 -20.96 0.17 22.12
CA MET A 236 -19.78 0.59 21.34
C MET A 236 -18.57 0.85 22.25
N LYS A 237 -18.78 1.50 23.40
CA LYS A 237 -17.71 1.71 24.39
C LYS A 237 -17.12 0.42 24.95
N ASP A 238 -17.97 -0.53 25.35
CA ASP A 238 -17.54 -1.78 25.99
C ASP A 238 -16.71 -2.64 25.03
N ILE A 239 -17.11 -2.69 23.75
CA ILE A 239 -16.36 -3.45 22.76
C ILE A 239 -14.98 -2.82 22.50
N MET A 240 -14.88 -1.48 22.47
CA MET A 240 -13.59 -0.79 22.32
C MET A 240 -12.64 -1.05 23.51
N GLU A 241 -13.19 -1.21 24.72
CA GLU A 241 -12.42 -1.56 25.92
C GLU A 241 -11.97 -3.03 25.94
N ALA A 242 -12.74 -3.93 25.31
CA ALA A 242 -12.40 -5.34 25.10
C ALA A 242 -11.34 -5.51 24.00
N LYS A 243 -10.11 -5.04 24.26
CA LYS A 243 -9.00 -4.95 23.30
C LYS A 243 -8.87 -6.14 22.35
N GLU A 244 -8.89 -7.37 22.86
CA GLU A 244 -8.72 -8.56 22.03
C GLU A 244 -9.90 -8.78 21.07
N ASP A 245 -11.14 -8.63 21.55
CA ASP A 245 -12.33 -8.75 20.71
C ASP A 245 -12.37 -7.65 19.66
N PHE A 246 -12.04 -6.42 20.05
CA PHE A 246 -12.00 -5.29 19.15
C PHE A 246 -10.95 -5.45 18.07
N LEU A 247 -9.71 -5.80 18.42
CA LEU A 247 -8.60 -5.96 17.48
C LEU A 247 -8.86 -7.08 16.45
N ASN A 248 -9.64 -8.09 16.82
CA ASN A 248 -10.02 -9.18 15.94
C ASN A 248 -11.18 -8.85 14.98
N LEU A 249 -11.84 -7.69 15.13
CA LEU A 249 -12.84 -7.22 14.16
C LEU A 249 -12.17 -6.70 12.88
N PRO A 250 -12.86 -6.69 11.73
CA PRO A 250 -12.36 -6.09 10.50
C PRO A 250 -12.02 -4.60 10.67
N ASP A 251 -10.97 -4.14 9.99
CA ASP A 251 -10.50 -2.73 10.04
C ASP A 251 -11.63 -1.72 9.82
N VAL A 252 -12.48 -1.96 8.82
CA VAL A 252 -13.61 -1.10 8.47
C VAL A 252 -14.67 -1.03 9.57
N VAL A 253 -14.87 -2.14 10.29
CA VAL A 253 -15.82 -2.23 11.40
C VAL A 253 -15.26 -1.49 12.61
N ARG A 254 -13.97 -1.63 12.89
CA ARG A 254 -13.29 -0.90 13.97
C ARG A 254 -13.33 0.61 13.72
N GLU A 255 -13.06 1.05 12.50
CA GLU A 255 -13.17 2.47 12.11
C GLU A 255 -14.60 2.99 12.27
N PHE A 256 -15.59 2.22 11.81
CA PHE A 256 -17.00 2.58 11.97
C PHE A 256 -17.40 2.71 13.45
N ILE A 257 -17.02 1.77 14.31
CA ILE A 257 -17.33 1.83 15.75
C ILE A 257 -16.68 3.05 16.41
N ARG A 258 -15.42 3.36 16.08
CA ARG A 258 -14.70 4.52 16.63
C ARG A 258 -15.28 5.86 16.21
N SER A 259 -15.85 5.93 15.01
CA SER A 259 -16.41 7.16 14.45
C SER A 259 -17.91 7.30 14.70
N HIS A 260 -18.56 6.29 15.28
CA HIS A 260 -19.99 6.29 15.54
C HIS A 260 -20.33 7.37 16.58
N PRO A 261 -21.33 8.23 16.33
CA PRO A 261 -21.59 9.41 17.17
C PRO A 261 -22.09 9.08 18.58
N ASN A 262 -22.63 7.88 18.81
CA ASN A 262 -23.18 7.47 20.10
C ASN A 262 -22.54 6.19 20.64
N ASP A 263 -21.67 6.33 21.63
CA ASP A 263 -20.92 5.21 22.22
C ASP A 263 -21.79 4.26 23.08
N THR A 264 -23.06 4.63 23.34
CA THR A 264 -24.04 3.86 24.10
C THR A 264 -24.97 2.99 23.23
N ASP A 265 -24.83 3.04 21.90
CA ASP A 265 -25.61 2.19 21.00
C ASP A 265 -25.16 0.72 21.06
N ASP A 266 -26.09 -0.19 20.81
CA ASP A 266 -25.80 -1.64 20.73
C ASP A 266 -25.10 -1.96 19.42
N VAL A 267 -23.88 -2.51 19.51
CA VAL A 267 -23.00 -2.76 18.35
C VAL A 267 -23.69 -3.60 17.28
N LYS A 268 -24.29 -4.75 17.64
CA LYS A 268 -24.92 -5.62 16.63
C LYS A 268 -26.15 -5.01 15.99
N THR A 269 -26.93 -4.23 16.75
CA THR A 269 -28.14 -3.59 16.23
C THR A 269 -27.77 -2.62 15.13
N VAL A 270 -26.74 -1.80 15.36
CA VAL A 270 -26.21 -0.87 14.36
C VAL A 270 -25.59 -1.64 13.18
N LEU A 271 -24.67 -2.57 13.44
CA LEU A 271 -23.98 -3.31 12.39
C LEU A 271 -24.92 -4.10 11.48
N LYS A 272 -26.00 -4.68 12.02
CA LYS A 272 -26.99 -5.43 11.21
C LYS A 272 -27.59 -4.60 10.06
N THR A 273 -27.62 -3.28 10.20
CA THR A 273 -28.21 -2.38 9.18
C THR A 273 -27.21 -1.95 8.10
N VAL A 274 -25.91 -1.97 8.40
CA VAL A 274 -24.86 -1.46 7.52
C VAL A 274 -23.95 -2.54 6.95
N TYR A 275 -23.85 -3.69 7.61
CA TYR A 275 -22.89 -4.74 7.29
C TYR A 275 -23.41 -5.74 6.25
N GLN A 276 -22.53 -6.11 5.31
CA GLN A 276 -22.73 -7.16 4.32
C GLN A 276 -21.44 -7.99 4.18
N GLU A 277 -21.57 -9.30 4.05
CA GLU A 277 -20.43 -10.16 3.74
C GLU A 277 -20.14 -10.14 2.23
N LEU A 278 -18.88 -10.03 1.84
CA LEU A 278 -18.45 -10.20 0.46
C LEU A 278 -18.57 -11.66 0.05
N ARG A 279 -19.54 -11.95 -0.81
CA ARG A 279 -19.77 -13.30 -1.34
C ARG A 279 -19.65 -13.29 -2.85
N LEU A 280 -18.73 -14.10 -3.37
CA LEU A 280 -18.65 -14.37 -4.80
C LEU A 280 -19.78 -15.34 -5.18
N VAL A 281 -20.56 -14.99 -6.20
CA VAL A 281 -21.74 -15.75 -6.61
C VAL A 281 -21.44 -16.69 -7.77
N ASN A 282 -20.47 -16.35 -8.64
CA ASN A 282 -20.13 -17.12 -9.83
C ASN A 282 -18.69 -17.64 -9.77
N THR A 283 -18.52 -18.96 -9.90
CA THR A 283 -17.21 -19.60 -9.93
C THR A 283 -16.48 -19.41 -11.27
N GLU A 284 -17.20 -19.16 -12.37
CA GLU A 284 -16.59 -18.86 -13.68
C GLU A 284 -15.75 -17.57 -13.63
N ASP A 285 -16.07 -16.63 -12.74
CA ASP A 285 -15.31 -15.40 -12.54
C ASP A 285 -13.87 -15.70 -12.07
N VAL A 286 -13.68 -16.79 -11.32
CA VAL A 286 -12.36 -17.24 -10.87
C VAL A 286 -11.53 -17.75 -12.07
N GLU A 287 -12.13 -18.57 -12.91
CA GLU A 287 -11.46 -19.13 -14.10
C GLU A 287 -11.12 -18.03 -15.11
N ASN A 288 -12.03 -17.08 -15.32
CA ASN A 288 -11.83 -15.92 -16.19
C ASN A 288 -10.69 -15.02 -15.68
N SER A 289 -10.66 -14.75 -14.38
CA SER A 289 -9.59 -13.94 -13.76
C SER A 289 -8.22 -14.61 -13.93
N ASN A 290 -8.12 -15.91 -13.67
CA ASN A 290 -6.89 -16.68 -13.86
C ASN A 290 -6.43 -16.66 -15.32
N THR A 291 -7.37 -16.81 -16.26
CA THR A 291 -7.10 -16.76 -17.69
C THR A 291 -6.56 -15.39 -18.10
N SER A 292 -7.10 -14.30 -17.54
CA SER A 292 -6.63 -12.95 -17.85
C SER A 292 -5.16 -12.74 -17.46
N PHE A 293 -4.78 -13.12 -16.24
CA PHE A 293 -3.40 -12.97 -15.75
C PHE A 293 -2.40 -13.87 -16.49
N SER A 294 -2.84 -15.03 -16.99
CA SER A 294 -1.97 -15.98 -17.72
C SER A 294 -1.32 -15.41 -18.99
N SER A 295 -1.88 -14.32 -19.55
CA SER A 295 -1.32 -13.63 -20.72
C SER A 295 -0.16 -12.69 -20.40
N ILE A 296 -0.02 -12.25 -19.14
CA ILE A 296 0.95 -11.23 -18.74
C ILE A 296 2.42 -11.64 -19.01
N PRO A 297 2.85 -12.89 -18.73
CA PRO A 297 4.23 -13.31 -19.00
C PRO A 297 4.66 -13.19 -20.47
N ARG A 298 3.71 -13.28 -21.41
CA ARG A 298 3.97 -13.25 -22.85
C ARG A 298 4.43 -11.89 -23.36
N TYR A 299 4.25 -10.82 -22.58
CA TYR A 299 4.78 -9.51 -22.98
C TYR A 299 6.30 -9.52 -23.02
N PHE A 300 6.96 -10.05 -21.98
CA PHE A 300 8.41 -10.05 -21.91
C PHE A 300 9.04 -11.08 -22.86
N THR A 301 8.38 -12.21 -23.09
CA THR A 301 8.92 -13.29 -23.95
C THR A 301 8.54 -13.17 -25.42
N GLU A 302 7.31 -12.72 -25.73
CA GLU A 302 6.76 -12.71 -27.09
C GLU A 302 6.51 -11.28 -27.63
N GLY A 303 6.67 -10.23 -26.82
CA GLY A 303 6.41 -8.85 -27.23
C GLY A 303 4.92 -8.54 -27.48
N SER A 304 4.03 -9.32 -26.86
CA SER A 304 2.58 -9.21 -27.08
C SER A 304 1.96 -8.02 -26.33
N ARG A 305 0.93 -7.39 -26.92
CA ARG A 305 0.07 -6.43 -26.20
C ARG A 305 -0.81 -7.18 -25.21
N ILE A 306 -0.80 -6.76 -23.95
CA ILE A 306 -1.56 -7.45 -22.90
C ILE A 306 -2.95 -6.85 -22.75
N LYS A 307 -3.95 -7.72 -22.68
CA LYS A 307 -5.28 -7.39 -22.18
C LYS A 307 -5.40 -7.99 -20.78
N ILE A 308 -5.39 -7.12 -19.78
CA ILE A 308 -5.43 -7.51 -18.37
C ILE A 308 -6.80 -7.13 -17.84
N GLU A 309 -7.43 -8.03 -17.11
CA GLU A 309 -8.58 -7.70 -16.27
C GLU A 309 -8.07 -6.93 -15.05
N PRO A 310 -8.73 -5.83 -14.63
CA PRO A 310 -8.36 -5.15 -13.41
C PRO A 310 -8.19 -6.10 -12.23
N TYR A 311 -7.26 -5.77 -11.34
CA TYR A 311 -7.08 -6.51 -10.10
C TYR A 311 -8.15 -6.11 -9.05
N LEU A 312 -8.46 -4.82 -8.95
CA LEU A 312 -9.40 -4.22 -8.00
C LEU A 312 -10.18 -3.06 -8.61
N LEU A 313 -9.47 -2.08 -9.14
CA LEU A 313 -10.04 -0.82 -9.61
C LEU A 313 -10.45 -0.91 -11.07
N ALA A 314 -11.59 -0.33 -11.44
CA ALA A 314 -12.08 -0.27 -12.79
C ALA A 314 -10.99 0.19 -13.80
N GLN A 315 -10.67 -0.63 -14.80
CA GLN A 315 -9.75 -0.24 -15.88
C GLN A 315 -10.49 0.39 -17.05
N LYS A 316 -9.90 1.41 -17.67
CA LYS A 316 -10.43 1.98 -18.92
C LYS A 316 -10.12 1.04 -20.09
N SER A 317 -11.11 0.79 -20.93
CA SER A 317 -10.85 0.12 -22.21
C SER A 317 -10.03 1.02 -23.13
N LEU A 318 -9.27 0.43 -24.05
CA LEU A 318 -8.46 1.17 -25.03
C LEU A 318 -9.32 2.12 -25.90
N HIS A 319 -10.56 1.73 -26.20
CA HIS A 319 -11.49 2.49 -27.04
C HIS A 319 -12.24 3.60 -26.27
N LYS A 320 -12.45 3.44 -24.96
CA LYS A 320 -13.11 4.44 -24.08
C LYS A 320 -12.13 5.14 -23.15
N SER A 321 -10.87 5.28 -23.58
CA SER A 321 -9.77 5.83 -22.77
C SER A 321 -10.01 7.26 -22.26
N TYR A 322 -11.04 7.93 -22.78
CA TYR A 322 -11.41 9.30 -22.48
C TYR A 322 -12.52 9.51 -21.45
N GLU A 323 -13.11 8.47 -20.86
CA GLU A 323 -14.18 8.62 -19.85
C GLU A 323 -13.69 8.20 -18.47
N SER A 324 -14.11 8.89 -17.41
CA SER A 324 -13.75 8.58 -16.02
C SER A 324 -14.30 7.23 -15.61
N THR A 325 -13.47 6.42 -14.95
CA THR A 325 -13.89 5.14 -14.36
C THR A 325 -14.42 5.31 -12.94
N THR A 326 -14.19 6.47 -12.33
CA THR A 326 -14.58 6.78 -10.95
C THR A 326 -15.19 8.17 -10.90
N LYS A 327 -16.26 8.33 -10.13
CA LYS A 327 -16.97 9.61 -9.95
C LYS A 327 -16.68 10.29 -8.61
N CYS A 328 -16.25 9.52 -7.63
CA CYS A 328 -15.77 9.98 -6.34
C CYS A 328 -14.28 9.65 -6.15
N ILE A 329 -13.71 10.13 -5.04
CA ILE A 329 -12.39 9.69 -4.59
C ILE A 329 -12.53 8.26 -4.05
N ILE A 330 -11.57 7.41 -4.42
CA ILE A 330 -11.42 6.08 -3.83
C ILE A 330 -10.21 6.11 -2.89
N HIS A 331 -10.46 5.90 -1.61
CA HIS A 331 -9.45 5.80 -0.57
C HIS A 331 -8.95 4.36 -0.49
N LEU A 332 -7.64 4.15 -0.64
CA LEU A 332 -7.03 2.83 -0.65
C LEU A 332 -6.13 2.71 0.58
N ARG A 333 -6.51 1.82 1.50
CA ARG A 333 -5.86 1.61 2.79
C ARG A 333 -5.45 0.16 2.95
N TYR A 334 -4.48 -0.09 3.84
CA TYR A 334 -4.14 -1.44 4.23
C TYR A 334 -5.25 -2.05 5.09
N GLY A 335 -5.66 -3.27 4.79
CA GLY A 335 -6.44 -4.11 5.69
C GLY A 335 -5.98 -5.56 5.62
N THR A 336 -6.18 -6.34 6.67
CA THR A 336 -5.74 -7.75 6.68
C THR A 336 -6.63 -8.63 5.79
N VAL A 337 -7.88 -8.20 5.58
CA VAL A 337 -8.92 -8.82 4.74
C VAL A 337 -9.43 -7.78 3.74
N TYR A 338 -9.90 -8.21 2.56
CA TYR A 338 -10.55 -7.30 1.60
C TYR A 338 -11.84 -6.73 2.20
N GLN A 339 -11.94 -5.40 2.26
CA GLN A 339 -13.12 -4.72 2.81
C GLN A 339 -13.42 -3.43 2.04
N LEU A 340 -14.67 -2.98 2.13
CA LEU A 340 -15.17 -1.79 1.45
C LEU A 340 -16.12 -1.03 2.37
N LYS A 341 -15.94 0.28 2.49
CA LYS A 341 -16.88 1.22 3.09
C LYS A 341 -17.41 2.14 2.00
N VAL A 342 -18.72 2.33 1.97
CA VAL A 342 -19.37 3.29 1.10
C VAL A 342 -20.14 4.26 1.98
N GLU A 343 -19.83 5.54 1.83
CA GLU A 343 -20.60 6.62 2.43
C GLU A 343 -21.39 7.34 1.34
N TYR A 344 -22.66 7.59 1.63
CA TYR A 344 -23.54 8.36 0.76
C TYR A 344 -23.73 9.77 1.32
N PHE A 345 -23.96 10.74 0.45
CA PHE A 345 -24.26 12.10 0.86
C PHE A 345 -25.55 12.15 1.69
N GLU A 346 -25.59 13.03 2.67
CA GLU A 346 -26.84 13.41 3.33
C GLU A 346 -27.79 14.09 2.34
N ALA A 347 -29.09 14.00 2.60
CA ALA A 347 -30.09 14.64 1.74
C ALA A 347 -29.84 16.16 1.63
N GLU A 348 -29.48 16.79 2.76
CA GLU A 348 -29.12 18.22 2.82
C GLU A 348 -27.87 18.54 1.99
N GLU A 349 -26.85 17.68 2.02
CA GLU A 349 -25.63 17.87 1.21
C GLU A 349 -25.97 17.82 -0.30
N LEU A 350 -26.76 16.83 -0.72
CA LEU A 350 -27.21 16.72 -2.11
C LEU A 350 -28.05 17.92 -2.54
N GLN A 351 -29.01 18.34 -1.71
CA GLN A 351 -29.86 19.50 -2.00
C GLN A 351 -29.04 20.79 -2.11
N THR A 352 -28.06 20.98 -1.23
CA THR A 352 -27.15 22.13 -1.25
C THR A 352 -26.34 22.16 -2.54
N GLN A 353 -25.77 21.02 -2.95
CA GLN A 353 -25.04 20.88 -4.22
C GLN A 353 -25.94 21.25 -5.43
N LEU A 354 -27.20 20.78 -5.43
CA LEU A 354 -28.13 21.11 -6.50
C LEU A 354 -28.53 22.59 -6.50
N PHE A 355 -28.53 23.25 -5.33
CA PHE A 355 -28.84 24.66 -5.19
C PHE A 355 -27.71 25.58 -5.69
N GLU A 356 -26.48 25.10 -5.80
CA GLU A 356 -25.38 25.84 -6.45
C GLU A 356 -25.73 26.17 -7.90
N LEU A 357 -26.39 25.26 -8.63
CA LEU A 357 -26.87 25.52 -9.99
C LEU A 357 -27.86 26.69 -10.04
N VAL A 358 -28.78 26.75 -9.06
CA VAL A 358 -29.76 27.85 -8.93
C VAL A 358 -29.04 29.17 -8.66
N SER A 359 -27.99 29.14 -7.84
CA SER A 359 -27.20 30.32 -7.47
C SER A 359 -26.36 30.83 -8.65
N LEU A 360 -25.67 29.94 -9.36
CA LEU A 360 -24.83 30.27 -10.53
C LEU A 360 -25.61 31.00 -11.64
N ILE A 361 -26.83 30.55 -11.91
CA ILE A 361 -27.73 31.14 -12.92
C ILE A 361 -28.28 32.50 -12.46
N ARG A 362 -28.47 32.70 -11.15
CA ARG A 362 -28.86 34.01 -10.59
C ARG A 362 -27.72 35.03 -10.62
N GLU A 363 -26.49 34.59 -10.36
CA GLU A 363 -25.29 35.44 -10.34
C GLU A 363 -24.78 35.82 -11.75
N ASP A 364 -25.15 35.07 -12.79
CA ASP A 364 -24.90 35.47 -14.20
C ASP A 364 -25.56 36.80 -14.59
N ALA A 365 -26.50 37.31 -13.80
CA ALA A 365 -27.04 38.65 -13.97
C ALA A 365 -26.08 39.78 -13.51
N VAL A 366 -24.98 39.49 -12.78
CA VAL A 366 -24.25 40.53 -12.03
C VAL A 366 -22.70 40.52 -12.16
N THR A 367 -22.02 39.42 -12.50
CA THR A 367 -20.54 39.39 -12.44
C THR A 367 -19.82 38.93 -13.71
N HIS A 368 -18.95 39.81 -14.25
CA HIS A 368 -17.93 39.52 -15.26
C HIS A 368 -16.60 39.18 -14.57
N GLY A 369 -16.14 37.93 -14.62
CA GLY A 369 -14.84 37.58 -14.05
C GLY A 369 -14.42 36.11 -14.10
N ILE A 370 -15.37 35.17 -14.17
CA ILE A 370 -15.05 33.75 -14.38
C ILE A 370 -14.97 33.48 -15.89
N ASN A 371 -13.96 32.71 -16.30
CA ASN A 371 -13.77 32.32 -17.70
C ASN A 371 -15.01 31.54 -18.19
N LYS A 372 -15.75 32.14 -19.14
CA LYS A 372 -17.08 31.72 -19.60
C LYS A 372 -17.17 30.22 -19.92
N THR A 373 -16.13 29.66 -20.53
CA THR A 373 -16.09 28.24 -20.96
C THR A 373 -16.06 27.23 -19.81
N VAL A 374 -15.39 27.55 -18.69
CA VAL A 374 -15.34 26.66 -17.51
C VAL A 374 -16.68 26.71 -16.79
N LYS A 375 -17.27 27.90 -16.67
CA LYS A 375 -18.59 28.11 -16.05
C LYS A 375 -19.71 27.41 -16.82
N ASP A 376 -19.71 27.52 -18.15
CA ASP A 376 -20.71 26.87 -19.02
C ASP A 376 -20.68 25.34 -18.85
N LYS A 377 -19.48 24.74 -18.80
CA LYS A 377 -19.32 23.29 -18.54
C LYS A 377 -19.80 22.89 -17.15
N SER A 378 -19.43 23.62 -16.10
CA SER A 378 -19.89 23.35 -14.73
C SER A 378 -21.42 23.42 -14.64
N CYS A 379 -22.04 24.38 -15.33
CA CYS A 379 -23.50 24.52 -15.38
C CYS A 379 -24.18 23.31 -16.03
N GLU A 380 -23.70 22.85 -17.19
CA GLU A 380 -24.26 21.65 -17.86
C GLU A 380 -24.06 20.37 -17.05
N CYS A 381 -22.92 20.21 -16.39
CA CYS A 381 -22.66 19.07 -15.51
C CYS A 381 -23.61 19.07 -14.31
N LEU A 382 -23.83 20.23 -13.69
CA LEU A 382 -24.77 20.39 -12.58
C LEU A 382 -26.23 20.18 -13.01
N LYS A 383 -26.64 20.60 -14.22
CA LYS A 383 -27.97 20.27 -14.78
C LYS A 383 -28.16 18.77 -14.93
N THR A 384 -27.14 18.07 -15.41
CA THR A 384 -27.17 16.61 -15.56
C THR A 384 -27.30 15.92 -14.20
N ARG A 385 -26.56 16.38 -13.20
CA ARG A 385 -26.68 15.89 -11.81
C ARG A 385 -28.03 16.20 -11.21
N PHE A 386 -28.59 17.38 -11.45
CA PHE A 386 -29.92 17.77 -11.00
C PHE A 386 -30.99 16.85 -11.59
N ALA A 387 -30.90 16.55 -12.89
CA ALA A 387 -31.82 15.61 -13.53
C ALA A 387 -31.69 14.19 -12.97
N LEU A 388 -30.46 13.77 -12.64
CA LEU A 388 -30.22 12.43 -12.12
C LEU A 388 -30.66 12.27 -10.66
N LEU A 389 -30.50 13.30 -9.83
CA LEU A 389 -30.82 13.23 -8.40
C LEU A 389 -32.29 13.56 -8.08
N THR A 390 -33.04 14.04 -9.08
CA THR A 390 -34.45 14.43 -8.94
C THR A 390 -35.31 13.71 -9.97
N ASN A 391 -36.63 13.89 -9.92
CA ASN A 391 -37.54 13.30 -10.91
C ASN A 391 -37.68 14.15 -12.19
N ASN A 392 -36.75 15.07 -12.45
CA ASN A 392 -36.84 16.03 -13.55
C ASN A 392 -35.93 15.61 -14.72
N GLY A 393 -36.43 15.64 -15.95
CA GLY A 393 -35.58 15.45 -17.13
C GLY A 393 -34.67 16.67 -17.39
N VAL A 394 -33.47 16.44 -17.93
CA VAL A 394 -32.48 17.50 -18.25
C VAL A 394 -33.11 18.63 -19.08
N SER A 395 -33.97 18.29 -20.06
CA SER A 395 -34.67 19.26 -20.93
C SER A 395 -35.64 20.19 -20.19
N ASN A 396 -36.10 19.81 -18.99
CA ASN A 396 -37.02 20.61 -18.17
C ASN A 396 -36.28 21.61 -17.28
N ILE A 397 -34.96 21.49 -17.15
CA ILE A 397 -34.13 22.30 -16.25
C ILE A 397 -33.65 23.55 -16.98
N ASN A 398 -34.52 24.57 -16.98
CA ASN A 398 -34.23 25.90 -17.51
C ASN A 398 -34.29 26.98 -16.41
N GLU A 399 -33.94 28.23 -16.74
CA GLU A 399 -33.94 29.35 -15.79
C GLU A 399 -35.28 29.50 -15.07
N ASN A 400 -36.40 29.47 -15.81
CA ASN A 400 -37.74 29.60 -15.23
C ASN A 400 -38.09 28.47 -14.24
N PHE A 401 -37.60 27.25 -14.50
CA PHE A 401 -37.74 26.13 -13.58
C PHE A 401 -36.91 26.35 -12.31
N LEU A 402 -35.64 26.73 -12.46
CA LEU A 402 -34.71 26.91 -11.34
C LEU A 402 -35.04 28.14 -10.47
N HIS A 403 -35.62 29.19 -11.04
CA HIS A 403 -36.06 30.37 -10.29
C HIS A 403 -37.15 30.08 -9.25
N LYS A 404 -37.84 28.93 -9.33
CA LYS A 404 -38.86 28.51 -8.36
C LYS A 404 -38.28 28.17 -6.99
N PHE A 405 -37.03 27.72 -6.92
CA PHE A 405 -36.39 27.30 -5.68
C PHE A 405 -35.79 28.51 -4.96
N LYS A 406 -36.27 28.85 -3.76
CA LYS A 406 -35.74 29.98 -2.98
C LYS A 406 -34.62 29.57 -2.04
N LYS A 407 -34.62 28.31 -1.62
CA LYS A 407 -33.64 27.69 -0.74
C LYS A 407 -33.42 26.21 -1.12
N TYR A 408 -32.39 25.57 -0.58
CA TYR A 408 -31.97 24.22 -0.99
C TYR A 408 -33.04 23.16 -0.67
N GLU A 409 -33.77 23.32 0.43
CA GLU A 409 -34.81 22.39 0.87
C GLU A 409 -36.02 22.34 -0.06
N ASP A 410 -36.18 23.34 -0.94
CA ASP A 410 -37.25 23.37 -1.93
C ASP A 410 -37.02 22.31 -3.05
N ILE A 411 -35.81 21.77 -3.16
CA ILE A 411 -35.43 20.78 -4.18
C ILE A 411 -35.78 19.37 -3.69
N ALA A 412 -36.73 18.73 -4.36
CA ALA A 412 -37.15 17.36 -4.04
C ALA A 412 -36.24 16.31 -4.72
N LEU A 413 -35.53 15.53 -3.91
CA LEU A 413 -34.78 14.35 -4.36
C LEU A 413 -35.73 13.21 -4.79
N SER A 414 -35.29 12.35 -5.71
CA SER A 414 -36.04 11.14 -6.08
C SER A 414 -36.12 10.14 -4.93
N GLU A 415 -37.14 9.27 -4.92
CA GLU A 415 -37.32 8.28 -3.85
C GLU A 415 -36.17 7.27 -3.78
N ASP A 416 -35.59 6.89 -4.92
CA ASP A 416 -34.44 5.99 -4.93
C ASP A 416 -33.21 6.66 -4.31
N VAL A 417 -32.96 7.94 -4.61
CA VAL A 417 -31.86 8.70 -3.97
C VAL A 417 -32.07 8.83 -2.47
N LYS A 418 -33.30 9.11 -2.02
CA LYS A 418 -33.63 9.15 -0.58
C LYS A 418 -33.39 7.82 0.13
N ARG A 419 -33.50 6.68 -0.57
CA ARG A 419 -33.16 5.37 0.02
C ARG A 419 -31.68 5.24 0.31
N PHE A 420 -30.80 5.99 -0.34
CA PHE A 420 -29.36 5.92 -0.11
C PHE A 420 -28.83 7.08 0.72
N ALA A 421 -29.50 8.24 0.72
CA ALA A 421 -29.05 9.43 1.43
C ALA A 421 -28.74 9.16 2.92
N GLY A 422 -27.56 9.60 3.36
CA GLY A 422 -27.06 9.44 4.73
C GLY A 422 -26.73 8.00 5.15
N LYS A 423 -26.77 7.03 4.23
CA LYS A 423 -26.41 5.65 4.55
C LYS A 423 -24.89 5.44 4.60
N THR A 424 -24.51 4.43 5.36
CA THR A 424 -23.19 3.81 5.31
C THR A 424 -23.37 2.32 5.01
N GLU A 425 -22.58 1.79 4.09
CA GLU A 425 -22.53 0.35 3.80
C GLU A 425 -21.11 -0.17 4.05
N LEU A 426 -21.01 -1.28 4.78
CA LEU A 426 -19.75 -1.96 5.09
C LEU A 426 -19.78 -3.34 4.45
N TYR A 427 -18.79 -3.65 3.63
CA TYR A 427 -18.60 -4.97 3.04
C TYR A 427 -17.29 -5.59 3.52
N VAL A 428 -17.34 -6.84 3.98
CA VAL A 428 -16.18 -7.51 4.58
C VAL A 428 -16.00 -8.91 3.99
N GLY A 429 -14.76 -9.23 3.61
CA GLY A 429 -14.35 -10.56 3.16
C GLY A 429 -14.40 -11.61 4.27
N SER A 430 -14.47 -12.87 3.87
CA SER A 430 -14.46 -13.99 4.82
C SER A 430 -13.11 -14.17 5.51
N GLY A 431 -12.02 -13.70 4.89
CA GLY A 431 -10.64 -13.93 5.34
C GLY A 431 -10.12 -15.34 5.03
N LYS A 432 -10.89 -16.15 4.28
CA LYS A 432 -10.58 -17.57 4.04
C LYS A 432 -9.99 -17.86 2.66
N ASN A 433 -10.39 -17.10 1.65
CA ASN A 433 -9.94 -17.26 0.27
C ASN A 433 -9.78 -15.87 -0.35
N SER A 434 -8.53 -15.48 -0.60
CA SER A 434 -8.21 -14.13 -1.06
C SER A 434 -8.81 -13.83 -2.44
N VAL A 435 -8.78 -14.80 -3.36
CA VAL A 435 -9.29 -14.66 -4.74
C VAL A 435 -10.80 -14.41 -4.73
N SER A 436 -11.54 -15.19 -3.94
CA SER A 436 -12.98 -15.04 -3.78
C SER A 436 -13.34 -13.68 -3.19
N ASP A 437 -12.71 -13.32 -2.07
CA ASP A 437 -12.98 -12.04 -1.38
C ASP A 437 -12.63 -10.85 -2.29
N ARG A 438 -11.49 -10.91 -3.02
CA ARG A 438 -11.05 -9.91 -4.00
C ARG A 438 -12.05 -9.75 -5.14
N LEU A 439 -12.49 -10.83 -5.77
CA LEU A 439 -13.42 -10.79 -6.91
C LEU A 439 -14.80 -10.28 -6.47
N ALA A 440 -15.28 -10.70 -5.30
CA ALA A 440 -16.52 -10.17 -4.72
C ALA A 440 -16.42 -8.65 -4.45
N LEU A 441 -15.29 -8.19 -3.90
CA LEU A 441 -15.04 -6.76 -3.69
C LEU A 441 -15.01 -6.01 -5.02
N GLN A 442 -14.30 -6.55 -6.02
CA GLN A 442 -14.22 -5.95 -7.34
C GLN A 442 -15.61 -5.83 -7.99
N ALA A 443 -16.46 -6.86 -7.90
CA ALA A 443 -17.81 -6.83 -8.42
C ALA A 443 -18.66 -5.72 -7.77
N ASN A 444 -18.51 -5.52 -6.45
CA ASN A 444 -19.16 -4.42 -5.73
C ASN A 444 -18.59 -3.05 -6.14
N LEU A 445 -17.28 -2.91 -6.28
CA LEU A 445 -16.66 -1.67 -6.78
C LEU A 445 -17.12 -1.31 -8.19
N LYS A 446 -17.19 -2.28 -9.12
CA LYS A 446 -17.73 -2.09 -10.47
C LYS A 446 -19.16 -1.54 -10.42
N ARG A 447 -20.01 -2.05 -9.52
CA ARG A 447 -21.38 -1.55 -9.29
C ARG A 447 -21.44 -0.11 -8.74
N LEU A 448 -20.39 0.39 -8.11
CA LEU A 448 -20.37 1.70 -7.45
C LEU A 448 -19.64 2.79 -8.25
N THR A 449 -18.93 2.45 -9.32
CA THR A 449 -17.97 3.39 -9.95
C THR A 449 -18.29 3.70 -11.42
N SER A 450 -18.56 2.71 -12.28
CA SER A 450 -18.88 2.93 -13.70
C SER A 450 -19.46 1.68 -14.37
N PRO A 451 -20.39 1.82 -15.35
CA PRO A 451 -20.92 0.69 -16.09
C PRO A 451 -19.88 0.32 -17.16
N GLN A 452 -19.02 -0.65 -16.85
CA GLN A 452 -18.08 -1.17 -17.84
C GLN A 452 -18.78 -2.04 -18.90
N ASP A 453 -19.96 -2.57 -18.56
CA ASP A 453 -20.77 -3.42 -19.42
C ASP A 453 -21.95 -2.62 -20.01
N ALA A 454 -22.13 -2.72 -21.34
CA ALA A 454 -23.14 -1.97 -22.09
C ALA A 454 -24.58 -2.22 -21.59
N ASP A 455 -24.84 -3.37 -20.96
CA ASP A 455 -26.18 -3.80 -20.54
C ASP A 455 -26.70 -3.05 -19.29
N ASN A 456 -25.83 -2.47 -18.46
CA ASN A 456 -26.24 -1.74 -17.25
C ASN A 456 -26.36 -0.22 -17.45
N CYS A 457 -26.00 0.31 -18.62
CA CYS A 457 -26.04 1.74 -18.93
C CYS A 457 -27.44 2.37 -18.88
N GLU A 458 -28.51 1.55 -18.93
CA GLU A 458 -29.91 2.01 -18.90
C GLU A 458 -30.58 1.86 -17.52
N ASN A 459 -29.93 1.21 -16.54
CA ASN A 459 -30.52 1.02 -15.21
C ASN A 459 -30.49 2.34 -14.40
N LEU A 460 -31.66 2.95 -14.22
CA LEU A 460 -31.82 4.23 -13.53
C LEU A 460 -31.45 4.15 -12.03
N ASP A 461 -31.79 3.04 -11.37
CA ASP A 461 -31.52 2.81 -9.94
C ASP A 461 -30.01 2.76 -9.67
N TRP A 462 -29.25 2.12 -10.56
CA TRP A 462 -27.79 2.13 -10.50
C TRP A 462 -27.22 3.56 -10.62
N LYS A 463 -27.73 4.38 -11.56
CA LYS A 463 -27.28 5.76 -11.73
C LYS A 463 -27.59 6.63 -10.51
N HIS A 464 -28.78 6.46 -9.92
CA HIS A 464 -29.18 7.13 -8.69
C HIS A 464 -28.24 6.78 -7.53
N ARG A 465 -27.94 5.49 -7.36
CA ARG A 465 -27.00 5.02 -6.33
C ARG A 465 -25.63 5.63 -6.48
N VAL A 466 -25.03 5.54 -7.67
CA VAL A 466 -23.66 6.06 -7.93
C VAL A 466 -23.58 7.57 -7.74
N ALA A 467 -24.59 8.33 -8.15
CA ALA A 467 -24.60 9.79 -7.98
C ALA A 467 -24.72 10.24 -6.51
N ALA A 468 -25.31 9.39 -5.66
CA ALA A 468 -25.43 9.64 -4.22
C ALA A 468 -24.17 9.24 -3.43
N VAL A 469 -23.22 8.51 -4.02
CA VAL A 469 -21.97 8.13 -3.34
C VAL A 469 -21.13 9.37 -3.07
N LYS A 470 -20.72 9.52 -1.80
CA LYS A 470 -19.83 10.56 -1.32
C LYS A 470 -18.38 10.10 -1.30
N GLU A 471 -18.14 8.94 -0.67
CA GLU A 471 -16.80 8.42 -0.46
C GLU A 471 -16.81 6.89 -0.54
N ILE A 472 -15.73 6.34 -1.10
CA ILE A 472 -15.47 4.90 -1.10
C ILE A 472 -14.11 4.66 -0.45
N VAL A 473 -14.08 3.88 0.62
CA VAL A 473 -12.85 3.42 1.27
C VAL A 473 -12.67 1.93 1.06
N VAL A 474 -11.53 1.53 0.51
CA VAL A 474 -11.19 0.16 0.17
C VAL A 474 -9.98 -0.27 0.97
N TYR A 475 -10.14 -1.36 1.71
CA TYR A 475 -9.09 -1.99 2.49
C TYR A 475 -8.56 -3.20 1.74
N ILE A 476 -7.24 -3.23 1.51
CA ILE A 476 -6.58 -4.21 0.65
C ILE A 476 -5.41 -4.85 1.42
N PRO A 477 -5.29 -6.19 1.41
CA PRO A 477 -4.12 -6.90 1.95
C PRO A 477 -2.93 -6.75 1.01
N SER A 478 -2.35 -5.54 0.98
CA SER A 478 -1.24 -5.17 0.12
C SER A 478 -0.11 -4.52 0.92
N LYS A 479 1.07 -5.11 0.83
CA LYS A 479 2.26 -4.70 1.59
C LYS A 479 2.72 -3.27 1.27
N ILE A 480 2.38 -2.73 0.09
CA ILE A 480 2.69 -1.34 -0.24
C ILE A 480 1.87 -0.33 0.58
N LEU A 481 0.66 -0.72 1.01
CA LEU A 481 -0.20 0.13 1.83
C LEU A 481 0.12 0.00 3.33
N TYR A 482 0.93 -1.00 3.70
CA TYR A 482 1.27 -1.27 5.08
C TYR A 482 2.07 -0.11 5.71
N GLY A 483 1.80 0.13 7.00
CA GLY A 483 2.43 1.17 7.80
C GLY A 483 1.91 2.58 7.50
N GLY A 484 0.60 2.78 7.63
CA GLY A 484 -0.02 4.11 7.65
C GLY A 484 0.09 4.84 6.30
N LYS A 485 -0.14 4.16 5.18
CA LYS A 485 -0.22 4.79 3.85
C LYS A 485 -1.66 4.76 3.37
N GLU A 486 -2.11 5.88 2.83
CA GLU A 486 -3.42 5.99 2.18
C GLU A 486 -3.22 6.58 0.79
N ILE A 487 -3.62 5.82 -0.23
CA ILE A 487 -3.59 6.27 -1.62
C ILE A 487 -5.00 6.74 -1.98
N LEU A 488 -5.12 8.02 -2.35
CA LEU A 488 -6.37 8.62 -2.79
C LEU A 488 -6.39 8.61 -4.32
N GLU A 489 -7.11 7.66 -4.91
CA GLU A 489 -7.34 7.68 -6.35
C GLU A 489 -8.36 8.77 -6.69
N MET A 490 -7.88 9.83 -7.32
CA MET A 490 -8.71 10.96 -7.70
C MET A 490 -9.67 10.60 -8.85
N PRO A 491 -10.86 11.18 -8.91
CA PRO A 491 -11.72 11.03 -10.08
C PRO A 491 -11.06 11.59 -11.36
N GLY A 492 -11.63 11.26 -12.51
CA GLY A 492 -11.36 11.97 -13.75
C GLY A 492 -12.07 13.32 -13.78
N THR A 493 -11.54 14.24 -14.58
CA THR A 493 -11.99 15.63 -14.73
C THR A 493 -12.89 15.85 -15.95
N ASP A 494 -13.43 14.78 -16.55
CA ASP A 494 -14.37 14.89 -17.67
C ASP A 494 -15.80 15.20 -17.20
N ASP A 495 -16.69 15.46 -18.17
CA ASP A 495 -18.06 15.96 -17.97
C ASP A 495 -19.01 14.98 -17.22
N SER A 496 -18.49 13.89 -16.65
CA SER A 496 -19.27 12.79 -16.07
C SER A 496 -19.66 12.97 -14.59
N ASP A 497 -18.97 13.86 -13.86
CA ASP A 497 -19.35 14.33 -12.52
C ASP A 497 -18.96 15.81 -12.28
N PRO A 498 -19.92 16.75 -12.12
CA PRO A 498 -19.62 18.16 -11.82
C PRO A 498 -18.79 18.38 -10.55
N LEU A 499 -18.83 17.45 -9.59
CA LEU A 499 -18.16 17.61 -8.29
C LEU A 499 -16.73 17.06 -8.29
N ALA A 500 -16.28 16.41 -9.36
CA ALA A 500 -14.94 15.85 -9.44
C ALA A 500 -13.86 16.89 -9.11
N MET A 501 -14.07 18.13 -9.56
CA MET A 501 -13.17 19.25 -9.31
C MET A 501 -13.11 19.65 -7.83
N ASP A 502 -14.26 19.77 -7.16
CA ASP A 502 -14.33 20.08 -5.72
C ASP A 502 -13.71 18.95 -4.87
N PHE A 503 -14.00 17.69 -5.21
CA PHE A 503 -13.39 16.54 -4.54
C PHE A 503 -11.87 16.55 -4.70
N ILE A 504 -11.37 16.74 -5.93
CA ILE A 504 -9.93 16.81 -6.16
C ILE A 504 -9.32 17.94 -5.33
N GLN A 505 -9.91 19.14 -5.35
CA GLN A 505 -9.42 20.28 -4.58
C GLN A 505 -9.34 19.96 -3.07
N LYS A 506 -10.44 19.48 -2.48
CA LYS A 506 -10.49 19.10 -1.06
C LYS A 506 -9.47 18.03 -0.70
N ALA A 507 -9.27 17.04 -1.57
CA ALA A 507 -8.25 16.03 -1.37
C ALA A 507 -6.85 16.64 -1.36
N LEU A 508 -6.53 17.47 -2.37
CA LEU A 508 -5.23 18.13 -2.46
C LEU A 508 -4.93 19.03 -1.28
N ASP A 509 -5.94 19.58 -0.61
CA ASP A 509 -5.72 20.41 0.57
C ASP A 509 -5.32 19.60 1.82
N SER A 510 -5.47 18.27 1.78
CA SER A 510 -5.23 17.38 2.93
C SER A 510 -4.10 16.36 2.74
N VAL A 511 -3.42 16.36 1.58
CA VAL A 511 -2.40 15.34 1.25
C VAL A 511 -0.98 15.76 1.60
N ASP A 512 -0.14 14.77 1.87
CA ASP A 512 1.30 14.94 2.09
C ASP A 512 2.11 14.76 0.80
N SER A 513 1.56 14.03 -0.17
CA SER A 513 2.23 13.76 -1.43
C SER A 513 1.25 13.75 -2.60
N ILE A 514 1.74 14.12 -3.78
CA ILE A 514 0.99 14.02 -5.04
C ILE A 514 1.77 13.15 -6.02
N PHE A 515 1.10 12.13 -6.57
CA PHE A 515 1.55 11.42 -7.76
C PHE A 515 0.86 12.02 -8.97
N VAL A 516 1.64 12.63 -9.87
CA VAL A 516 1.14 13.08 -11.16
C VAL A 516 1.50 12.03 -12.20
N MET A 517 0.51 11.24 -12.59
CA MET A 517 0.62 10.22 -13.60
C MET A 517 0.50 10.82 -15.00
N SER A 518 1.44 10.46 -15.86
CA SER A 518 1.55 10.90 -17.25
C SER A 518 1.82 9.72 -18.18
N GLU A 519 1.50 9.85 -19.47
CA GLU A 519 1.86 8.82 -20.44
C GLU A 519 3.35 8.90 -20.81
N PHE A 520 3.89 10.09 -21.07
CA PHE A 520 5.27 10.25 -21.56
C PHE A 520 6.11 11.22 -20.74
N ALA A 521 5.56 12.37 -20.38
CA ALA A 521 6.23 13.37 -19.57
C ALA A 521 5.19 14.25 -18.90
N PHE A 522 5.60 14.96 -17.85
CA PHE A 522 4.80 15.99 -17.21
C PHE A 522 4.45 17.09 -18.22
N LYS A 523 3.22 17.03 -18.69
CA LYS A 523 2.54 18.13 -19.35
C LYS A 523 1.08 18.04 -18.92
N ILE A 524 0.71 18.75 -17.87
CA ILE A 524 -0.70 18.87 -17.51
C ILE A 524 -1.42 19.42 -18.74
N ALA A 525 -2.27 18.61 -19.34
CA ALA A 525 -2.91 18.95 -20.62
C ALA A 525 -4.20 19.74 -20.37
N GLU A 526 -4.91 19.38 -19.30
CA GLU A 526 -6.18 19.99 -18.93
C GLU A 526 -5.95 21.22 -18.06
N ARG A 527 -6.56 22.34 -18.47
CA ARG A 527 -6.41 23.64 -17.83
C ARG A 527 -7.00 23.62 -16.41
N GLU A 528 -8.09 22.89 -16.26
CA GLU A 528 -8.82 22.66 -15.03
C GLU A 528 -7.91 22.04 -13.94
N VAL A 529 -7.17 20.98 -14.30
CA VAL A 529 -6.23 20.30 -13.38
C VAL A 529 -5.07 21.22 -12.99
N LYS A 530 -4.59 22.08 -13.89
CA LYS A 530 -3.56 23.08 -13.58
C LYS A 530 -4.04 24.08 -12.54
N GLU A 531 -5.24 24.64 -12.76
CA GLU A 531 -5.81 25.65 -11.88
C GLU A 531 -6.04 25.10 -10.47
N ILE A 532 -6.60 23.89 -10.34
CA ILE A 532 -6.74 23.21 -9.04
C ILE A 532 -5.39 23.00 -8.37
N LEU A 533 -4.41 22.42 -9.09
CA LEU A 533 -3.11 22.12 -8.49
C LEU A 533 -2.45 23.40 -7.98
N LEU A 534 -2.46 24.48 -8.78
CA LEU A 534 -1.88 25.77 -8.42
C LEU A 534 -2.54 26.43 -7.21
N ASN A 535 -3.86 26.27 -7.07
CA ASN A 535 -4.63 26.89 -6.00
C ASN A 535 -4.68 26.07 -4.72
N SER A 536 -4.26 24.80 -4.76
CA SER A 536 -4.25 23.89 -3.61
C SER A 536 -3.40 24.34 -2.43
N GLU A 537 -3.86 24.01 -1.23
CA GLU A 537 -3.09 24.18 0.00
C GLU A 537 -1.82 23.33 -0.01
N PHE A 538 -1.81 22.19 -0.72
CA PHE A 538 -0.59 21.41 -0.94
C PHE A 538 0.51 22.25 -1.60
N ILE A 539 0.26 22.91 -2.74
CA ILE A 539 1.32 23.67 -3.43
C ILE A 539 1.78 24.85 -2.58
N LYS A 540 0.85 25.51 -1.87
CA LYS A 540 1.19 26.61 -0.93
C LYS A 540 2.09 26.12 0.20
N ALA A 541 1.74 24.99 0.83
CA ALA A 541 2.49 24.42 1.92
C ALA A 541 3.83 23.83 1.47
N TRP A 542 3.87 23.16 0.32
CA TRP A 542 5.09 22.61 -0.29
C TRP A 542 6.10 23.72 -0.62
N LYS A 543 5.67 24.84 -1.20
CA LYS A 543 6.56 26.00 -1.45
C LYS A 543 7.20 26.53 -0.16
N LYS A 544 6.46 26.51 0.96
CA LYS A 544 6.91 27.03 2.25
C LYS A 544 7.75 26.01 3.04
N TYR A 545 7.42 24.73 2.94
CA TYR A 545 8.01 23.66 3.73
C TYR A 545 8.32 22.40 2.89
N PRO A 546 9.20 22.49 1.87
CA PRO A 546 9.34 21.44 0.85
C PRO A 546 9.71 20.06 1.41
N LYS A 547 10.42 20.02 2.55
CA LYS A 547 10.88 18.78 3.19
C LYS A 547 9.74 17.89 3.71
N PHE A 548 8.55 18.45 3.95
CA PHE A 548 7.41 17.72 4.52
C PHE A 548 6.40 17.23 3.49
N TYR A 549 6.65 17.51 2.22
CA TYR A 549 5.78 17.15 1.10
C TYR A 549 6.60 16.50 -0.01
N SER A 550 5.95 15.71 -0.85
CA SER A 550 6.60 15.09 -2.01
C SER A 550 5.77 15.25 -3.27
N LEU A 551 6.42 15.59 -4.37
CA LEU A 551 5.80 15.67 -5.68
C LEU A 551 6.44 14.65 -6.62
N MET A 552 5.66 13.66 -7.05
CA MET A 552 6.16 12.54 -7.85
C MET A 552 5.58 12.57 -9.26
N PHE A 553 6.42 12.80 -10.26
CA PHE A 553 6.08 12.73 -11.69
C PHE A 553 6.38 11.35 -12.24
N LEU A 554 5.32 10.57 -12.48
CA LEU A 554 5.43 9.19 -12.96
C LEU A 554 4.93 9.14 -14.41
N ALA A 555 5.80 8.72 -15.35
CA ALA A 555 5.41 8.50 -16.73
C ALA A 555 5.31 7.01 -17.04
N TYR A 556 4.20 6.54 -17.60
CA TYR A 556 3.98 5.15 -18.01
C TYR A 556 3.93 5.02 -19.55
N PRO A 557 5.06 5.01 -20.26
CA PRO A 557 5.07 5.13 -21.72
C PRO A 557 4.79 3.82 -22.47
N GLU A 558 4.54 2.69 -21.80
CA GLU A 558 4.43 1.35 -22.41
C GLU A 558 3.30 1.18 -23.44
N LYS A 559 2.42 2.18 -23.59
CA LYS A 559 1.48 2.26 -24.71
C LYS A 559 2.18 2.52 -26.05
N ASP A 560 3.30 3.23 -26.04
CA ASP A 560 4.17 3.40 -27.20
C ASP A 560 5.05 2.18 -27.40
N THR A 561 5.03 1.65 -28.61
CA THR A 561 5.85 0.54 -29.06
C THR A 561 7.36 0.77 -28.85
N ASN A 562 7.82 2.02 -28.81
CA ASN A 562 9.22 2.35 -28.53
C ASN A 562 9.63 2.06 -27.08
N PHE A 563 8.66 2.01 -26.16
CA PHE A 563 8.84 1.71 -24.75
C PHE A 563 8.32 0.31 -24.39
N GLN A 564 8.19 -0.56 -25.40
CA GLN A 564 7.90 -1.98 -25.21
C GLN A 564 9.20 -2.78 -25.28
N PHE A 565 9.44 -3.59 -24.24
CA PHE A 565 10.70 -4.31 -24.09
C PHE A 565 10.43 -5.81 -23.92
N GLY A 566 11.12 -6.61 -24.71
CA GLY A 566 11.25 -8.05 -24.49
C GLY A 566 12.64 -8.42 -23.95
N GLU A 567 12.83 -9.71 -23.69
CA GLU A 567 14.08 -10.28 -23.15
C GLU A 567 15.35 -9.87 -23.93
N ASN A 568 15.21 -9.62 -25.24
CA ASN A 568 16.30 -9.25 -26.14
C ASN A 568 16.60 -7.74 -26.17
N ASN A 569 16.00 -6.94 -25.29
CA ASN A 569 16.11 -5.47 -25.32
C ASN A 569 16.91 -4.87 -24.16
N LYS A 570 17.87 -5.62 -23.61
CA LYS A 570 18.72 -5.21 -22.48
C LYS A 570 19.46 -3.89 -22.69
N ASP A 571 20.03 -3.66 -23.88
CA ASP A 571 20.75 -2.40 -24.15
C ASP A 571 19.81 -1.21 -24.33
N LYS A 572 18.60 -1.45 -24.86
CA LYS A 572 17.59 -0.40 -25.04
C LYS A 572 17.07 0.09 -23.71
N ILE A 573 16.77 -0.81 -22.77
CA ILE A 573 16.25 -0.41 -21.46
C ILE A 573 17.30 0.36 -20.64
N LYS A 574 18.59 0.02 -20.77
CA LYS A 574 19.69 0.79 -20.13
C LYS A 574 19.77 2.23 -20.62
N ASN A 575 19.37 2.50 -21.87
CA ASN A 575 19.33 3.86 -22.40
C ASN A 575 18.21 4.73 -21.81
N LEU A 576 17.21 4.14 -21.14
CA LEU A 576 16.15 4.91 -20.48
C LEU A 576 16.70 5.81 -19.38
N LEU A 577 17.76 5.41 -18.66
CA LEU A 577 18.37 6.25 -17.62
C LEU A 577 18.81 7.62 -18.15
N LYS A 578 19.41 7.64 -19.35
CA LYS A 578 19.83 8.89 -20.00
C LYS A 578 18.62 9.76 -20.38
N GLN A 579 17.52 9.12 -20.76
CA GLN A 579 16.26 9.81 -21.06
C GLN A 579 15.59 10.34 -19.78
N GLU A 580 15.69 9.64 -18.65
CA GLU A 580 15.18 10.10 -17.35
C GLU A 580 15.88 11.38 -16.87
N GLU A 581 17.19 11.51 -17.02
CA GLU A 581 17.93 12.73 -16.65
C GLU A 581 17.47 13.95 -17.46
N SER A 582 17.30 13.75 -18.77
CA SER A 582 16.81 14.79 -19.68
C SER A 582 15.36 15.16 -19.36
N LYS A 583 14.52 14.14 -19.11
CA LYS A 583 13.12 14.30 -18.71
C LYS A 583 13.01 15.13 -17.43
N ARG A 584 13.74 14.77 -16.37
CA ARG A 584 13.71 15.50 -15.09
C ARG A 584 13.96 16.99 -15.27
N SER A 585 14.94 17.35 -16.10
CA SER A 585 15.28 18.74 -16.39
C SER A 585 14.10 19.47 -17.05
N LEU A 586 13.46 18.86 -18.05
CA LEU A 586 12.29 19.41 -18.73
C LEU A 586 11.07 19.52 -17.81
N GLU A 587 10.78 18.49 -17.00
CA GLU A 587 9.65 18.51 -16.07
C GLU A 587 9.82 19.58 -14.99
N THR A 588 11.05 19.78 -14.53
CA THR A 588 11.39 20.84 -13.57
C THR A 588 11.23 22.23 -14.19
N GLU A 589 11.65 22.42 -15.45
CA GLU A 589 11.46 23.66 -16.19
C GLU A 589 9.97 23.98 -16.39
N GLU A 590 9.17 22.99 -16.81
CA GLU A 590 7.73 23.15 -16.98
C GLU A 590 7.02 23.42 -15.64
N LEU A 591 7.47 22.81 -14.54
CA LEU A 591 6.97 23.12 -13.21
C LEU A 591 7.33 24.56 -12.79
N CYS A 592 8.55 25.03 -13.08
CA CYS A 592 8.95 26.41 -12.82
C CYS A 592 8.04 27.39 -13.57
N LYS A 593 7.81 27.16 -14.87
CA LYS A 593 6.87 27.96 -15.68
C LYS A 593 5.45 27.93 -15.11
N LEU A 594 4.97 26.75 -14.71
CA LEU A 594 3.63 26.60 -14.14
C LEU A 594 3.48 27.41 -12.83
N LEU A 595 4.51 27.42 -12.00
CA LEU A 595 4.50 28.09 -10.69
C LEU A 595 4.89 29.57 -10.73
N ASP A 596 5.19 30.10 -11.92
CA ASP A 596 5.76 31.44 -12.14
C ASP A 596 7.06 31.66 -11.33
N LEU A 597 7.96 30.68 -11.40
CA LEU A 597 9.26 30.70 -10.74
C LEU A 597 10.39 30.69 -11.78
N HIS A 598 11.46 31.43 -11.51
CA HIS A 598 12.68 31.39 -12.35
C HIS A 598 13.45 30.07 -12.16
N THR A 599 13.59 29.61 -10.91
CA THR A 599 14.19 28.32 -10.53
C THR A 599 13.58 27.79 -9.24
N LEU A 600 13.66 26.47 -9.02
CA LEU A 600 13.32 25.86 -7.74
C LEU A 600 14.44 26.07 -6.71
N SER A 601 14.07 26.17 -5.43
CA SER A 601 15.04 26.07 -4.34
C SER A 601 15.61 24.65 -4.26
N THR A 602 16.81 24.50 -3.68
CA THR A 602 17.45 23.18 -3.51
C THR A 602 16.59 22.20 -2.71
N ASP A 603 15.84 22.68 -1.72
CA ASP A 603 14.96 21.83 -0.92
C ASP A 603 13.71 21.41 -1.71
N MET A 604 13.18 22.27 -2.59
CA MET A 604 12.08 21.92 -3.50
C MET A 604 12.52 20.88 -4.53
N ASP A 605 13.66 21.08 -5.19
CA ASP A 605 14.17 20.11 -6.17
C ASP A 605 14.41 18.72 -5.55
N LYS A 606 14.92 18.67 -4.30
CA LYS A 606 15.10 17.40 -3.57
C LYS A 606 13.80 16.69 -3.21
N SER A 607 12.70 17.43 -3.08
CA SER A 607 11.37 16.88 -2.76
C SER A 607 10.60 16.39 -3.99
N ILE A 608 11.17 16.55 -5.20
CA ILE A 608 10.59 16.07 -6.45
C ILE A 608 11.22 14.72 -6.82
N PHE A 609 10.35 13.77 -7.16
CA PHE A 609 10.74 12.49 -7.74
C PHE A 609 10.22 12.39 -9.16
N THR A 610 11.07 11.99 -10.10
CA THR A 610 10.70 11.81 -11.51
C THR A 610 11.13 10.42 -11.97
N SER A 611 10.24 9.65 -12.58
CA SER A 611 10.63 8.35 -13.14
C SER A 611 9.76 7.90 -14.31
N TYR A 612 10.35 7.17 -15.24
CA TYR A 612 9.62 6.27 -16.12
C TYR A 612 9.27 5.00 -15.35
N VAL A 613 7.97 4.72 -15.24
CA VAL A 613 7.48 3.49 -14.64
C VAL A 613 6.99 2.54 -15.74
N LEU A 614 7.53 1.33 -15.77
CA LEU A 614 7.18 0.27 -16.73
C LEU A 614 6.47 -0.88 -15.99
N PRO A 615 5.25 -0.65 -15.47
CA PRO A 615 4.54 -1.63 -14.64
C PRO A 615 4.22 -2.94 -15.38
N VAL A 616 3.97 -2.88 -16.69
CA VAL A 616 3.62 -4.07 -17.49
C VAL A 616 4.85 -4.97 -17.65
N LEU A 617 5.97 -4.40 -18.07
CA LEU A 617 7.25 -5.09 -18.15
C LEU A 617 7.65 -5.67 -16.80
N HIS A 618 7.59 -4.86 -15.73
CA HIS A 618 7.97 -5.29 -14.39
C HIS A 618 7.14 -6.50 -13.94
N THR A 619 5.81 -6.39 -14.05
CA THR A 619 4.91 -7.49 -13.67
C THR A 619 5.13 -8.72 -14.55
N SER A 620 5.33 -8.53 -15.86
CA SER A 620 5.60 -9.62 -16.82
C SER A 620 6.86 -10.42 -16.46
N ILE A 621 7.94 -9.75 -16.04
CA ILE A 621 9.15 -10.39 -15.53
C ILE A 621 8.86 -11.15 -14.24
N LEU A 622 8.13 -10.55 -13.30
CA LEU A 622 7.81 -11.17 -12.01
C LEU A 622 6.82 -12.35 -12.14
N MET A 623 6.13 -12.50 -13.27
CA MET A 623 5.24 -13.63 -13.53
C MET A 623 5.89 -14.76 -14.33
N GLN A 624 7.17 -14.65 -14.70
CA GLN A 624 7.88 -15.73 -15.37
C GLN A 624 7.96 -16.99 -14.49
N GLU A 625 7.94 -18.16 -15.13
CA GLU A 625 8.02 -19.45 -14.46
C GLU A 625 9.41 -19.70 -13.84
N GLY A 626 9.42 -20.57 -12.82
CA GLY A 626 10.64 -21.01 -12.14
C GLY A 626 10.84 -20.40 -10.74
N PRO A 627 11.96 -20.77 -10.07
CA PRO A 627 12.25 -20.31 -8.72
C PRO A 627 12.36 -18.77 -8.66
N PRO A 628 11.62 -18.08 -7.77
CA PRO A 628 11.55 -16.62 -7.74
C PRO A 628 12.90 -15.89 -7.72
N HIS A 629 13.82 -16.33 -6.85
CA HIS A 629 15.15 -15.71 -6.73
C HIS A 629 15.97 -15.83 -8.04
N ARG A 630 15.80 -16.90 -8.82
CA ARG A 630 16.49 -17.08 -10.12
C ARG A 630 15.88 -16.20 -11.20
N VAL A 631 14.55 -16.08 -11.23
CA VAL A 631 13.85 -15.18 -12.16
C VAL A 631 14.32 -13.74 -11.95
N ILE A 632 14.37 -13.28 -10.70
CA ILE A 632 14.84 -11.93 -10.37
C ILE A 632 16.32 -11.77 -10.72
N SER A 633 17.18 -12.73 -10.34
CA SER A 633 18.62 -12.65 -10.62
C SER A 633 18.91 -12.57 -12.12
N LYS A 634 18.24 -13.39 -12.94
CA LYS A 634 18.41 -13.40 -14.41
C LYS A 634 17.99 -12.07 -15.05
N ASN A 635 16.99 -11.40 -14.48
CA ASN A 635 16.36 -10.21 -15.07
C ASN A 635 16.63 -8.93 -14.28
N MET A 636 17.61 -8.91 -13.37
CA MET A 636 17.87 -7.78 -12.49
C MET A 636 18.15 -6.49 -13.25
N ASP A 637 18.93 -6.55 -14.34
CA ASP A 637 19.20 -5.39 -15.20
C ASP A 637 17.91 -4.76 -15.76
N PHE A 638 16.88 -5.56 -16.05
CA PHE A 638 15.59 -5.02 -16.49
C PHE A 638 14.84 -4.40 -15.31
N LEU A 639 14.73 -5.13 -14.20
CA LEU A 639 13.99 -4.71 -13.01
C LEU A 639 14.51 -3.38 -12.43
N ASP A 640 15.84 -3.20 -12.43
CA ASP A 640 16.50 -1.96 -12.00
C ASP A 640 16.16 -0.73 -12.87
N HIS A 641 15.70 -0.94 -14.11
CA HIS A 641 15.39 0.14 -15.06
C HIS A 641 13.89 0.33 -15.35
N THR A 642 13.04 -0.48 -14.71
CA THR A 642 11.57 -0.31 -14.82
C THR A 642 11.01 0.86 -14.00
N GLY A 643 11.81 1.48 -13.13
CA GLY A 643 11.38 2.56 -12.23
C GLY A 643 10.52 2.12 -11.03
N ILE A 644 9.93 0.91 -11.06
CA ILE A 644 9.01 0.42 -10.00
C ILE A 644 9.71 0.27 -8.65
N ASN A 645 10.85 -0.41 -8.59
CA ASN A 645 11.59 -0.58 -7.32
C ASN A 645 12.06 0.77 -6.75
N SER A 646 12.49 1.69 -7.62
CA SER A 646 12.89 3.04 -7.23
C SER A 646 11.71 3.82 -6.63
N PHE A 647 10.54 3.74 -7.28
CA PHE A 647 9.30 4.31 -6.80
C PHE A 647 8.88 3.75 -5.42
N LEU A 648 8.89 2.43 -5.23
CA LEU A 648 8.56 1.79 -3.95
C LEU A 648 9.49 2.29 -2.82
N ILE A 649 10.80 2.35 -3.08
CA ILE A 649 11.79 2.83 -2.11
C ILE A 649 11.60 4.31 -1.80
N HIS A 650 11.34 5.14 -2.81
CA HIS A 650 11.16 6.58 -2.62
C HIS A 650 9.89 6.87 -1.81
N LEU A 651 8.77 6.21 -2.15
CA LEU A 651 7.52 6.29 -1.41
C LEU A 651 7.70 5.90 0.06
N ASP A 652 8.35 4.76 0.31
CA ASP A 652 8.58 4.28 1.66
C ASP A 652 9.47 5.22 2.49
N LYS A 653 10.56 5.74 1.91
CA LYS A 653 11.43 6.72 2.58
C LYS A 653 10.69 8.00 2.97
N PHE A 654 9.83 8.49 2.08
CA PHE A 654 9.01 9.67 2.36
C PHE A 654 8.07 9.43 3.55
N VAL A 655 7.37 8.29 3.55
CA VAL A 655 6.43 7.92 4.63
C VAL A 655 7.18 7.71 5.95
N ALA A 656 8.31 7.00 5.93
CA ALA A 656 9.14 6.79 7.11
C ALA A 656 9.67 8.12 7.67
N PHE A 657 10.01 9.09 6.82
CA PHE A 657 10.37 10.44 7.24
C PHE A 657 9.21 11.14 7.97
N LYS A 658 8.00 11.11 7.41
CA LYS A 658 6.80 11.72 8.02
C LYS A 658 6.46 11.12 9.38
N GLN A 659 6.64 9.81 9.52
CA GLN A 659 6.37 9.08 10.76
C GLN A 659 7.50 9.16 11.79
N SER A 660 8.68 9.65 11.39
CA SER A 660 9.87 9.66 12.24
C SER A 660 9.71 10.48 13.52
N GLU A 661 8.93 11.57 13.49
CA GLU A 661 8.75 12.45 14.65
C GLU A 661 8.10 11.72 15.84
N SER A 662 7.05 10.94 15.58
CA SER A 662 6.36 10.15 16.60
C SER A 662 7.29 9.10 17.21
N ILE A 663 8.09 8.43 16.38
CA ILE A 663 9.06 7.43 16.82
C ILE A 663 10.18 8.06 17.67
N VAL A 664 10.66 9.26 17.29
CA VAL A 664 11.68 9.99 18.07
C VAL A 664 11.16 10.35 19.46
N LYS A 665 9.90 10.79 19.59
CA LYS A 665 9.28 11.07 20.89
C LYS A 665 9.26 9.84 21.80
N VAL A 666 8.92 8.67 21.27
CA VAL A 666 8.98 7.40 22.01
C VAL A 666 10.42 7.05 22.43
N LYS A 667 11.38 7.19 21.50
CA LYS A 667 12.80 6.95 21.79
C LYS A 667 13.31 7.87 22.92
N GLU A 668 12.98 9.14 22.88
CA GLU A 668 13.34 10.10 23.93
C GLU A 668 12.70 9.76 25.28
N TYR A 669 11.42 9.38 25.27
CA TYR A 669 10.71 8.98 26.48
C TYR A 669 11.31 7.74 27.13
N LEU A 670 11.58 6.69 26.34
CA LEU A 670 12.21 5.46 26.83
C LEU A 670 13.64 5.71 27.32
N ASN A 671 14.39 6.59 26.66
CA ASN A 671 15.71 7.02 27.14
C ASN A 671 15.62 7.72 28.51
N LYS A 672 14.61 8.59 28.72
CA LYS A 672 14.35 9.23 30.02
C LYS A 672 13.96 8.22 31.09
N LEU A 673 13.12 7.24 30.76
CA LEU A 673 12.76 6.14 31.65
C LEU A 673 14.00 5.37 32.10
N ASN A 674 14.86 4.94 31.17
CA ASN A 674 16.07 4.21 31.52
C ASN A 674 17.01 5.02 32.43
N LYS A 675 17.17 6.33 32.16
CA LYS A 675 17.95 7.23 33.03
C LYS A 675 17.37 7.36 34.44
N LYS A 676 16.04 7.40 34.60
CA LYS A 676 15.38 7.42 35.92
C LYS A 676 15.50 6.08 36.65
N VAL A 677 15.41 4.97 35.92
CA VAL A 677 15.54 3.60 36.43
C VAL A 677 16.97 3.28 36.89
N ALA A 678 17.98 3.92 36.31
CA ALA A 678 19.41 3.78 36.63
C ALA A 678 19.83 4.29 38.04
N THR A 679 18.88 4.76 38.87
CA THR A 679 19.10 5.03 40.30
C THR A 679 18.89 3.79 41.20
N GLY A 680 18.54 2.63 40.61
CA GLY A 680 18.60 1.29 41.22
C GLY A 680 19.36 0.29 40.31
N PRO A 681 19.44 -1.02 40.65
CA PRO A 681 20.16 -1.99 39.82
C PRO A 681 19.60 -1.97 38.39
N ARG A 682 20.51 -1.89 37.41
CA ARG A 682 20.18 -1.81 35.98
C ARG A 682 19.38 -3.06 35.61
N SER A 683 18.12 -2.89 35.21
CA SER A 683 17.35 -3.96 34.59
C SER A 683 17.95 -4.20 33.19
N GLU A 684 18.49 -5.39 32.95
CA GLU A 684 18.98 -5.82 31.64
C GLU A 684 17.88 -5.73 30.57
N GLU A 685 16.62 -5.87 30.99
CA GLU A 685 15.43 -5.78 30.16
C GLU A 685 15.17 -4.36 29.64
N ALA A 686 15.35 -3.32 30.47
CA ALA A 686 15.24 -1.93 30.05
C ALA A 686 16.34 -1.52 29.04
N MET A 687 17.53 -2.10 29.18
CA MET A 687 18.61 -1.95 28.20
C MET A 687 18.27 -2.65 26.88
N LEU A 688 17.65 -3.82 26.93
CA LEU A 688 17.21 -4.58 25.75
C LEU A 688 16.15 -3.81 24.94
N VAL A 689 15.18 -3.17 25.61
CA VAL A 689 14.19 -2.28 24.96
C VAL A 689 14.86 -1.10 24.24
N LEU A 690 15.86 -0.47 24.86
CA LEU A 690 16.59 0.63 24.22
C LEU A 690 17.50 0.16 23.08
N MET A 691 18.10 -1.02 23.20
CA MET A 691 18.90 -1.61 22.12
C MET A 691 18.04 -1.89 20.89
N LEU A 692 16.83 -2.45 21.07
CA LEU A 692 15.90 -2.72 19.97
C LEU A 692 15.54 -1.45 19.17
N LEU A 693 15.37 -0.30 19.83
CA LEU A 693 15.10 0.97 19.15
C LEU A 693 16.33 1.64 18.54
N LYS A 694 17.53 1.38 19.07
CA LYS A 694 18.80 1.96 18.61
C LYS A 694 19.44 1.21 17.45
N ASN A 695 19.07 -0.05 17.19
CA ASN A 695 19.58 -0.86 16.08
C ASN A 695 19.11 -0.35 14.69
N LYS A 696 19.44 0.90 14.34
CA LYS A 696 19.33 1.47 13.00
C LYS A 696 20.72 1.80 12.40
N GLU A 697 21.80 1.64 13.16
CA GLU A 697 23.19 1.92 12.72
C GLU A 697 23.84 0.70 12.07
#